data_AF-W4GG85-F1
#
_entry.id   AF-W4GG85-F1
#
_cell.length_a   1.000
_cell.length_b   1.000
_cell.length_c   1.000
_cell.angle_alpha   90.00
_cell.angle_beta   90.00
_cell.angle_gamma   90.00
#
_symmetry.space_group_name_H-M   'P 1'
#
loop_
_entity.id
_entity.type
_entity.pdbx_description
1 polymer ?
#
loop_
_entity_poly.entity_id
_entity_poly.type
_entity_poly.pdbx_seq_one_letter_code
_entity_poly.pdbx_strand_id
1 'polypeptide(L)'
;MNPSDVHVLVVEDDEFTRVATIDILRSIGYVITAVDNGGDALTKLTQEPNRYDLVLCDVMLPVLTGIQLLECVQKEVSLSHIPIVMASSNEEMDVVTSCLSKGAKDYLIKPIQYNTAKTLVRHVWLSRKSNNADGVSTNTNSASTHIWRDLEVLRTIGKGTHGTVVLARRRGDGAVVAVKRVRLAATSENGRKQADNEVILLKSLYHVNIVRFYDSFIVDNDELNIVMEFSDGGNLRQVVKLRARKDGAYFPEPLIMSWFAQLVLAVSYIHGKNVLHRDLKAQNVFLTKKYVVKLGDFGISKALSGDDLAMTSVGTPESMSPEICRGERYGKKSDIWSLGCVLYEMTMLKRPFEAQSLPEMFTKICHGEYEPVPAHAAFSKELRLLVQLMLQQDPSKRPSIEDICRFPFVQAPIQVFLSDHAAEFELALQTEAKMNQAPAVPEDNHHTKQHVTPIPPPPPSSSAYDMEASRAHLEDSLRDMAISSQVVGLGLHKPTPFDLLARSFDSHPSPPTEADTLSLSDRLRCLVTPREVKTSFYSSMAMVVTGQDLVDAFRTNYAMQHHPHDRLHDEETLLDNAYHAIHDLLQSRALHLVYGNSPLGSVDNLFRFQIDSKDHAPLNTRYLTPPNSKQTGVGTSSKDQPLELCLQVRAMAATLHSNTKLFPAGIHLHWSLTKPAVDASCRQYREFLQAVSAFHNVGISKLTSKDRQVFFINVYNTMVIHGLIEVGLPQTSDQYKAFERDVVYRLDGMDFSLSDIRHGILRCNRKPPSAFWGRQFEAQDPRLAYCFHTRDPRSLLMLLEQTPPFTKPEDAPILQPRQTDTDLEKYMRVFCMKQVVVEVATKTLRLPKVLRVYLDDFGASESELVGWLAQYMDQCPRDLLQYRIRYLYGIAV
;
A
#
# COMPACT_ATOMS: atom_id res chain seq x y z
N MET A 1 -9.38 -35.36 15.29
CA MET A 1 -9.54 -36.50 14.36
C MET A 1 -8.20 -36.75 13.71
N ASN A 2 -7.85 -38.00 13.42
CA ASN A 2 -6.64 -38.34 12.67
C ASN A 2 -6.96 -38.20 11.16
N PRO A 3 -6.26 -37.34 10.40
CA PRO A 3 -6.49 -37.18 8.96
C PRO A 3 -6.41 -38.48 8.16
N SER A 4 -5.71 -39.50 8.68
CA SER A 4 -5.58 -40.84 8.09
C SER A 4 -6.90 -41.57 7.87
N ASP A 5 -7.98 -41.14 8.51
CA ASP A 5 -9.27 -41.84 8.48
C ASP A 5 -10.22 -41.30 7.40
N VAL A 6 -9.80 -40.31 6.60
CA VAL A 6 -10.64 -39.67 5.57
C VAL A 6 -10.16 -40.04 4.18
N HIS A 7 -11.06 -40.61 3.38
CA HIS A 7 -10.82 -41.04 2.01
C HIS A 7 -11.33 -39.98 1.01
N VAL A 8 -10.42 -39.36 0.26
CA VAL A 8 -10.76 -38.35 -0.75
C VAL A 8 -10.55 -38.90 -2.15
N LEU A 9 -11.57 -38.77 -3.00
CA LEU A 9 -11.47 -39.01 -4.44
C LEU A 9 -11.12 -37.70 -5.15
N VAL A 10 -9.96 -37.65 -5.81
CA VAL A 10 -9.53 -36.50 -6.63
C VAL A 10 -9.80 -36.82 -8.09
N VAL A 11 -10.57 -35.96 -8.77
CA VAL A 11 -10.91 -36.08 -10.19
C VAL A 11 -10.32 -34.87 -10.91
N GLU A 12 -9.21 -35.09 -11.62
CA GLU A 12 -8.38 -34.02 -12.20
C GLU A 12 -7.67 -34.57 -13.43
N ASP A 13 -7.84 -34.00 -14.61
CA ASP A 13 -7.29 -34.52 -15.86
C ASP A 13 -5.84 -34.07 -16.10
N ASP A 14 -5.49 -32.84 -15.70
CA ASP A 14 -4.13 -32.32 -15.78
C ASP A 14 -3.18 -33.04 -14.80
N GLU A 15 -2.16 -33.71 -15.33
CA GLU A 15 -1.23 -34.52 -14.53
C GLU A 15 -0.48 -33.70 -13.47
N PHE A 16 -0.07 -32.47 -13.82
CA PHE A 16 0.67 -31.61 -12.91
C PHE A 16 -0.20 -31.14 -11.74
N THR A 17 -1.42 -30.68 -12.03
CA THR A 17 -2.41 -30.26 -11.03
C THR A 17 -2.86 -31.42 -10.16
N ARG A 18 -3.01 -32.62 -10.75
CA ARG A 18 -3.38 -33.85 -10.03
C ARG A 18 -2.30 -34.23 -9.03
N VAL A 19 -1.04 -34.27 -9.44
CA VAL A 19 0.10 -34.58 -8.55
C VAL A 19 0.22 -33.55 -7.43
N ALA A 20 0.14 -32.26 -7.74
CA ALA A 20 0.21 -31.19 -6.73
C ALA A 20 -0.92 -31.30 -5.69
N THR A 21 -2.14 -31.58 -6.15
CA THR A 21 -3.31 -31.76 -5.27
C THR A 21 -3.16 -33.01 -4.39
N ILE A 22 -2.68 -34.13 -4.95
CA ILE A 22 -2.40 -35.35 -4.20
C ILE A 22 -1.35 -35.11 -3.11
N ASP A 23 -0.25 -34.42 -3.44
CA ASP A 23 0.83 -34.16 -2.50
C ASP A 23 0.37 -33.30 -1.33
N ILE A 24 -0.43 -32.26 -1.61
CA ILE A 24 -1.02 -31.41 -0.58
C ILE A 24 -1.94 -32.22 0.33
N LEU A 25 -2.87 -32.98 -0.22
CA LEU A 25 -3.84 -33.74 0.59
C LEU A 25 -3.17 -34.87 1.38
N ARG A 26 -2.15 -35.54 0.82
CA ARG A 26 -1.33 -36.54 1.54
C ARG A 26 -0.50 -35.92 2.65
N SER A 27 0.05 -34.72 2.45
CA SER A 27 0.80 -34.01 3.50
C SER A 27 -0.07 -33.60 4.69
N ILE A 28 -1.39 -33.44 4.49
CA ILE A 28 -2.37 -33.24 5.56
C ILE A 28 -2.66 -34.57 6.28
N GLY A 29 -2.43 -35.70 5.60
CA GLY A 29 -2.58 -37.05 6.13
C GLY A 29 -3.80 -37.80 5.60
N TYR A 30 -4.50 -37.29 4.57
CA TYR A 30 -5.68 -37.95 3.98
C TYR A 30 -5.32 -39.13 3.07
N VAL A 31 -6.25 -40.10 2.95
CA VAL A 31 -6.10 -41.23 2.03
C VAL A 31 -6.67 -40.86 0.67
N ILE A 32 -5.82 -40.85 -0.36
CA ILE A 32 -6.19 -40.32 -1.68
C ILE A 32 -6.31 -41.42 -2.72
N THR A 33 -7.43 -41.41 -3.44
CA THR A 33 -7.59 -42.09 -4.73
C THR A 33 -7.76 -41.02 -5.79
N ALA A 34 -7.08 -41.16 -6.93
CA ALA A 34 -7.17 -40.17 -8.02
C ALA A 34 -7.55 -40.84 -9.34
N VAL A 35 -8.29 -40.11 -10.16
CA VAL A 35 -8.69 -40.45 -11.53
C VAL A 35 -8.59 -39.22 -12.41
N ASP A 36 -8.47 -39.42 -13.72
CA ASP A 36 -8.17 -38.36 -14.70
C ASP A 36 -9.38 -37.95 -15.58
N ASN A 37 -10.54 -38.56 -15.38
CA ASN A 37 -11.75 -38.21 -16.11
C ASN A 37 -13.01 -38.49 -15.28
N GLY A 38 -14.11 -37.82 -15.62
CA GLY A 38 -15.37 -37.93 -14.87
C GLY A 38 -16.08 -39.28 -15.04
N GLY A 39 -15.84 -40.02 -16.15
CA GLY A 39 -16.44 -41.34 -16.38
C GLY A 39 -15.89 -42.41 -15.42
N ASP A 40 -14.57 -42.41 -15.22
CA ASP A 40 -13.91 -43.30 -14.26
C ASP A 40 -14.25 -42.94 -12.81
N ALA A 41 -14.41 -41.66 -12.52
CA ALA A 41 -14.90 -41.18 -11.23
C ALA A 41 -16.30 -41.74 -10.93
N LEU A 42 -17.24 -41.63 -11.87
CA LEU A 42 -18.60 -42.14 -11.70
C LEU A 42 -18.61 -43.67 -11.55
N THR A 43 -17.78 -44.39 -12.31
CA THR A 43 -17.64 -45.85 -12.23
C THR A 43 -17.15 -46.27 -10.84
N LYS A 44 -16.11 -45.61 -10.30
CA LYS A 44 -15.61 -45.89 -8.95
C LYS A 44 -16.63 -45.58 -7.86
N LEU A 45 -17.31 -44.43 -7.95
CA LEU A 45 -18.33 -44.04 -6.98
C LEU A 45 -19.49 -45.06 -6.97
N THR A 46 -19.93 -45.52 -8.14
CA THR A 46 -21.03 -46.49 -8.26
C THR A 46 -20.64 -47.90 -7.77
N GLN A 47 -19.39 -48.33 -8.01
CA GLN A 47 -18.90 -49.64 -7.54
C GLN A 47 -18.65 -49.66 -6.03
N GLU A 48 -18.20 -48.55 -5.46
CA GLU A 48 -17.79 -48.45 -4.05
C GLU A 48 -18.44 -47.23 -3.34
N PRO A 49 -19.78 -47.19 -3.21
CA PRO A 49 -20.53 -46.00 -2.80
C PRO A 49 -20.23 -45.49 -1.39
N ASN A 50 -19.64 -46.32 -0.53
CA ASN A 50 -19.29 -45.96 0.85
C ASN A 50 -17.79 -45.79 1.10
N ARG A 51 -16.96 -45.86 0.05
CA ARG A 51 -15.50 -45.81 0.19
C ARG A 51 -14.96 -44.39 0.35
N TYR A 52 -15.63 -43.40 -0.22
CA TYR A 52 -15.12 -42.03 -0.30
C TYR A 52 -15.94 -41.10 0.60
N ASP A 53 -15.25 -40.30 1.39
CA ASP A 53 -15.84 -39.31 2.29
C ASP A 53 -16.07 -37.96 1.61
N LEU A 54 -15.31 -37.68 0.54
CA LEU A 54 -15.31 -36.42 -0.19
C LEU A 54 -14.83 -36.65 -1.63
N VAL A 55 -15.42 -35.95 -2.58
CA VAL A 55 -14.90 -35.82 -3.95
C VAL A 55 -14.40 -34.40 -4.16
N LEU A 56 -13.16 -34.26 -4.63
CA LEU A 56 -12.59 -33.02 -5.13
C LEU A 56 -12.51 -33.12 -6.65
N CYS A 57 -13.27 -32.30 -7.37
CA CYS A 57 -13.56 -32.50 -8.78
C CYS A 57 -13.23 -31.26 -9.60
N ASP A 58 -12.39 -31.39 -10.63
CA ASP A 58 -12.21 -30.33 -11.61
C ASP A 58 -13.51 -30.06 -12.38
N VAL A 59 -13.82 -28.79 -12.60
CA VAL A 59 -14.93 -28.38 -13.47
C VAL A 59 -14.70 -28.83 -14.90
N MET A 60 -13.48 -28.68 -15.41
CA MET A 60 -13.13 -28.97 -16.80
C MET A 60 -12.53 -30.37 -16.89
N LEU A 61 -13.36 -31.37 -17.15
CA LEU A 61 -12.91 -32.76 -17.30
C LEU A 61 -13.24 -33.31 -18.69
N PRO A 62 -12.37 -34.16 -19.26
CA PRO A 62 -12.65 -34.87 -20.49
C PRO A 62 -13.70 -35.96 -20.26
N VAL A 63 -14.41 -36.34 -21.34
CA VAL A 63 -15.49 -37.35 -21.38
C VAL A 63 -16.77 -36.93 -20.64
N LEU A 64 -16.67 -36.68 -19.33
CA LEU A 64 -17.74 -36.22 -18.47
C LEU A 64 -17.21 -35.04 -17.66
N THR A 65 -17.74 -33.83 -17.93
CA THR A 65 -17.32 -32.61 -17.22
C THR A 65 -17.61 -32.73 -15.73
N GLY A 66 -16.91 -31.98 -14.88
CA GLY A 66 -17.14 -32.05 -13.44
C GLY A 66 -18.55 -31.65 -13.02
N ILE A 67 -19.18 -30.72 -13.76
CA ILE A 67 -20.57 -30.33 -13.54
C ILE A 67 -21.53 -31.48 -13.89
N GLN A 68 -21.28 -32.22 -14.98
CA GLN A 68 -22.08 -33.40 -15.32
C GLN A 68 -21.90 -34.52 -14.31
N LEU A 69 -20.67 -34.74 -13.81
CA LEU A 69 -20.41 -35.69 -12.73
C LEU A 69 -21.19 -35.33 -11.47
N LEU A 70 -21.18 -34.05 -11.06
CA LEU A 70 -21.95 -33.55 -9.93
C LEU A 70 -23.44 -33.87 -10.08
N GLU A 71 -24.03 -33.59 -11.24
CA GLU A 71 -25.45 -33.89 -11.52
C GLU A 71 -25.76 -35.39 -11.48
N CYS A 72 -24.86 -36.24 -12.00
CA CYS A 72 -25.01 -37.69 -11.94
C CYS A 72 -24.99 -38.20 -10.49
N VAL A 73 -24.04 -37.73 -9.67
CA VAL A 73 -23.92 -38.12 -8.26
C VAL A 73 -25.12 -37.64 -7.43
N GLN A 74 -25.64 -36.45 -7.72
CA GLN A 74 -26.82 -35.91 -7.04
C GLN A 74 -28.12 -36.67 -7.36
N LYS A 75 -28.26 -37.19 -8.59
CA LYS A 75 -29.44 -37.96 -9.03
C LYS A 75 -29.45 -39.40 -8.50
N GLU A 76 -28.28 -39.95 -8.22
CA GLU A 76 -28.13 -41.32 -7.72
C GLU A 76 -28.29 -41.34 -6.19
N VAL A 77 -29.40 -41.91 -5.71
CA VAL A 77 -29.76 -41.93 -4.26
C VAL A 77 -28.63 -42.53 -3.42
N SER A 78 -27.98 -43.58 -3.93
CA SER A 78 -26.87 -44.27 -3.25
C SER A 78 -25.61 -43.41 -3.09
N LEU A 79 -25.43 -42.35 -3.90
CA LEU A 79 -24.24 -41.48 -3.91
C LEU A 79 -24.50 -40.06 -3.41
N SER A 80 -25.78 -39.65 -3.32
CA SER A 80 -26.21 -38.30 -2.92
C SER A 80 -25.65 -37.80 -1.57
N HIS A 81 -25.19 -38.72 -0.72
CA HIS A 81 -24.62 -38.44 0.59
C HIS A 81 -23.14 -38.00 0.55
N ILE A 82 -22.44 -38.18 -0.58
CA ILE A 82 -21.02 -37.87 -0.73
C ILE A 82 -20.88 -36.40 -1.13
N PRO A 83 -20.21 -35.55 -0.33
CA PRO A 83 -20.00 -34.17 -0.69
C PRO A 83 -19.03 -34.04 -1.87
N ILE A 84 -19.34 -33.15 -2.81
CA ILE A 84 -18.47 -32.80 -3.94
C ILE A 84 -18.05 -31.34 -3.80
N VAL A 85 -16.75 -31.09 -3.84
CA VAL A 85 -16.15 -29.75 -3.94
C VAL A 85 -15.58 -29.59 -5.34
N MET A 86 -15.99 -28.51 -6.01
CA MET A 86 -15.53 -28.21 -7.36
C MET A 86 -14.21 -27.43 -7.32
N ALA A 87 -13.30 -27.68 -8.25
CA ALA A 87 -12.05 -26.97 -8.41
C ALA A 87 -11.90 -26.44 -9.83
N SER A 88 -11.42 -25.21 -10.02
CA SER A 88 -11.16 -24.69 -11.38
C SER A 88 -10.13 -23.55 -11.38
N SER A 89 -9.49 -23.35 -12.53
CA SER A 89 -8.53 -22.26 -12.79
C SER A 89 -9.20 -20.94 -13.22
N ASN A 90 -10.51 -20.98 -13.48
CA ASN A 90 -11.30 -19.81 -13.86
C ASN A 90 -11.87 -19.11 -12.61
N GLU A 91 -11.57 -17.82 -12.46
CA GLU A 91 -12.08 -16.95 -11.39
C GLU A 91 -13.45 -16.31 -11.72
N GLU A 92 -14.05 -16.64 -12.87
CA GLU A 92 -15.38 -16.15 -13.25
C GLU A 92 -16.46 -16.65 -12.28
N MET A 93 -17.14 -15.69 -11.63
CA MET A 93 -18.21 -15.94 -10.66
C MET A 93 -19.36 -16.77 -11.25
N ASP A 94 -19.57 -16.74 -12.56
CA ASP A 94 -20.64 -17.46 -13.25
C ASP A 94 -20.46 -18.98 -13.14
N VAL A 95 -19.22 -19.46 -13.23
CA VAL A 95 -18.88 -20.89 -13.08
C VAL A 95 -19.05 -21.32 -11.62
N VAL A 96 -18.60 -20.50 -10.67
CA VAL A 96 -18.75 -20.74 -9.23
C VAL A 96 -20.23 -20.82 -8.85
N THR A 97 -21.04 -19.87 -9.32
CA THR A 97 -22.48 -19.81 -9.05
C THR A 97 -23.21 -20.99 -9.68
N SER A 98 -22.85 -21.38 -10.90
CA SER A 98 -23.38 -22.57 -11.57
C SER A 98 -23.07 -23.86 -10.79
N CYS A 99 -21.85 -24.00 -10.27
CA CYS A 99 -21.45 -25.17 -9.49
C CYS A 99 -22.22 -25.28 -8.16
N LEU A 100 -22.29 -24.17 -7.40
CA LEU A 100 -22.96 -24.15 -6.10
C LEU A 100 -24.49 -24.32 -6.23
N SER A 101 -25.12 -23.71 -7.24
CA SER A 101 -26.56 -23.87 -7.50
C SER A 101 -26.95 -25.29 -7.90
N LYS A 102 -26.02 -26.05 -8.49
CA LYS A 102 -26.18 -27.48 -8.83
C LYS A 102 -25.81 -28.43 -7.69
N GLY A 103 -25.60 -27.90 -6.48
CA GLY A 103 -25.46 -28.69 -5.26
C GLY A 103 -24.01 -29.04 -4.87
N ALA A 104 -23.00 -28.43 -5.48
CA ALA A 104 -21.63 -28.50 -4.96
C ALA A 104 -21.57 -27.94 -3.54
N LYS A 105 -20.80 -28.59 -2.66
CA LYS A 105 -20.70 -28.17 -1.25
C LYS A 105 -19.79 -26.97 -1.06
N ASP A 106 -18.79 -26.83 -1.92
CA ASP A 106 -17.88 -25.70 -1.92
C ASP A 106 -17.17 -25.60 -3.27
N TYR A 107 -16.34 -24.57 -3.43
CA TYR A 107 -15.54 -24.32 -4.61
C TYR A 107 -14.10 -23.95 -4.24
N LEU A 108 -13.13 -24.43 -5.03
CA LEU A 108 -11.71 -24.13 -4.89
C LEU A 108 -11.13 -23.53 -6.17
N ILE A 109 -10.28 -22.53 -5.99
CA ILE A 109 -9.50 -21.95 -7.08
C ILE A 109 -8.17 -22.67 -7.14
N LYS A 110 -7.78 -23.12 -8.35
CA LYS A 110 -6.47 -23.72 -8.60
C LYS A 110 -5.41 -22.62 -8.77
N PRO A 111 -4.17 -22.83 -8.26
CA PRO A 111 -3.69 -24.02 -7.57
C PRO A 111 -4.22 -24.10 -6.12
N ILE A 112 -4.65 -25.30 -5.74
CA ILE A 112 -5.21 -25.57 -4.40
C ILE A 112 -4.11 -25.39 -3.36
N GLN A 113 -4.33 -24.53 -2.36
CA GLN A 113 -3.36 -24.24 -1.31
C GLN A 113 -3.55 -25.14 -0.09
N TYR A 114 -2.47 -25.45 0.64
CA TYR A 114 -2.49 -26.32 1.82
C TYR A 114 -3.49 -25.89 2.89
N ASN A 115 -3.50 -24.62 3.29
CA ASN A 115 -4.40 -24.12 4.34
C ASN A 115 -5.88 -24.16 3.88
N THR A 116 -6.13 -23.87 2.61
CA THR A 116 -7.46 -23.92 2.01
C THR A 116 -7.96 -25.36 1.98
N ALA A 117 -7.16 -26.32 1.50
CA ALA A 117 -7.50 -27.74 1.50
C ALA A 117 -7.70 -28.29 2.93
N LYS A 118 -6.83 -27.91 3.88
CA LYS A 118 -6.93 -28.33 5.29
C LYS A 118 -8.20 -27.83 5.97
N THR A 119 -8.59 -26.59 5.70
CA THR A 119 -9.79 -25.97 6.28
C THR A 119 -11.06 -26.50 5.64
N LEU A 120 -11.07 -26.59 4.31
CA LEU A 120 -12.19 -27.06 3.51
C LEU A 120 -12.59 -28.50 3.87
N VAL A 121 -11.65 -29.45 3.79
CA VAL A 121 -11.97 -30.87 4.01
C VAL A 121 -12.47 -31.08 5.45
N ARG A 122 -11.92 -30.31 6.41
CA ARG A 122 -12.40 -30.29 7.80
C ARG A 122 -13.81 -29.72 7.92
N HIS A 123 -14.12 -28.62 7.24
CA HIS A 123 -15.43 -27.96 7.29
C HIS A 123 -16.54 -28.80 6.64
N VAL A 124 -16.28 -29.33 5.45
CA VAL A 124 -17.22 -30.16 4.69
C VAL A 124 -17.51 -31.47 5.43
N TRP A 125 -16.49 -32.08 6.08
CA TRP A 125 -16.66 -33.30 6.86
C TRP A 125 -17.37 -33.08 8.21
N LEU A 126 -17.04 -32.00 8.94
CA LEU A 126 -17.72 -31.67 10.21
C LEU A 126 -19.22 -31.39 10.02
N SER A 127 -19.58 -30.78 8.88
CA SER A 127 -20.97 -30.53 8.50
C SER A 127 -21.78 -31.82 8.34
N ARG A 128 -21.14 -32.94 7.98
CA ARG A 128 -21.79 -34.26 7.86
C ARG A 128 -22.04 -34.92 9.22
N LYS A 129 -21.14 -34.73 10.20
CA LYS A 129 -21.32 -35.29 11.56
C LYS A 129 -22.43 -34.57 12.35
N SER A 130 -22.64 -33.28 12.11
CA SER A 130 -23.74 -32.53 12.71
C SER A 130 -25.11 -33.00 12.23
N ASN A 131 -25.23 -33.46 10.98
CA ASN A 131 -26.49 -33.97 10.42
C ASN A 131 -26.79 -35.43 10.76
N ASN A 132 -25.80 -36.21 11.23
CA ASN A 132 -26.00 -37.59 11.70
C ASN A 132 -26.13 -37.69 13.23
N ALA A 133 -26.11 -36.55 13.95
CA ALA A 133 -26.20 -36.49 15.41
C ALA A 133 -27.56 -36.00 15.94
N ASP A 134 -28.59 -35.90 15.10
CA ASP A 134 -29.99 -35.64 15.50
C ASP A 134 -30.67 -36.92 16.03
N GLY A 135 -30.00 -37.55 16.98
CA GLY A 135 -30.47 -38.77 17.62
C GLY A 135 -29.66 -39.04 18.88
N VAL A 136 -29.77 -38.14 19.86
CA VAL A 136 -29.75 -38.40 21.31
C VAL A 136 -29.44 -37.07 22.01
N SER A 137 -30.46 -36.55 22.69
CA SER A 137 -30.31 -35.47 23.66
C SER A 137 -29.41 -35.93 24.81
N THR A 138 -28.27 -35.28 25.00
CA THR A 138 -27.67 -35.15 26.34
C THR A 138 -26.94 -33.83 26.48
N ASN A 139 -27.47 -33.00 27.38
CA ASN A 139 -26.82 -31.87 28.03
C ASN A 139 -25.34 -32.16 28.33
N THR A 140 -24.43 -31.32 27.85
CA THR A 140 -23.24 -30.94 28.64
C THR A 140 -22.92 -29.47 28.39
N ASN A 141 -23.08 -28.68 29.45
CA ASN A 141 -22.65 -27.29 29.56
C ASN A 141 -21.13 -27.18 29.43
N SER A 142 -20.67 -26.22 28.64
CA SER A 142 -19.38 -25.55 28.82
C SER A 142 -19.68 -24.06 28.98
N ALA A 143 -19.45 -23.57 30.20
CA ALA A 143 -19.81 -22.24 30.66
C ALA A 143 -18.90 -21.16 30.04
N SER A 144 -19.37 -20.55 28.95
CA SER A 144 -19.17 -19.12 28.73
C SER A 144 -20.49 -18.46 29.10
N THR A 145 -20.59 -17.96 30.33
CA THR A 145 -21.74 -17.15 30.78
C THR A 145 -21.97 -16.08 29.72
N HIS A 146 -23.10 -16.12 29.00
CA HIS A 146 -23.42 -15.13 28.00
C HIS A 146 -23.73 -13.79 28.69
N ILE A 147 -22.69 -13.02 29.00
CA ILE A 147 -22.75 -11.72 29.68
C ILE A 147 -23.72 -10.76 28.96
N TRP A 148 -23.92 -10.96 27.66
CA TRP A 148 -24.78 -10.14 26.81
C TRP A 148 -26.22 -10.65 26.65
N ARG A 149 -26.64 -11.71 27.35
CA ARG A 149 -28.06 -12.16 27.35
C ARG A 149 -28.95 -11.43 28.36
N ASP A 150 -28.37 -10.83 29.41
CA ASP A 150 -29.13 -10.11 30.44
C ASP A 150 -29.20 -8.59 30.14
N LEU A 151 -29.96 -8.27 29.10
CA LEU A 151 -30.14 -6.90 28.59
C LEU A 151 -31.55 -6.39 28.90
N GLU A 152 -31.63 -5.24 29.57
CA GLU A 152 -32.87 -4.47 29.72
C GLU A 152 -33.07 -3.55 28.52
N VAL A 153 -34.11 -3.79 27.73
CA VAL A 153 -34.45 -2.92 26.59
C VAL A 153 -34.98 -1.60 27.12
N LEU A 154 -34.32 -0.50 26.77
CA LEU A 154 -34.73 0.85 27.17
C LEU A 154 -35.72 1.47 26.17
N ARG A 155 -35.39 1.45 24.88
CA ARG A 155 -36.24 2.00 23.80
C ARG A 155 -35.81 1.53 22.43
N THR A 156 -36.71 1.57 21.45
CA THR A 156 -36.36 1.40 20.03
C THR A 156 -35.68 2.66 19.49
N ILE A 157 -34.57 2.50 18.76
CA ILE A 157 -33.79 3.60 18.18
C ILE A 157 -33.74 3.57 16.65
N GLY A 158 -34.09 2.45 16.02
CA GLY A 158 -34.24 2.34 14.57
C GLY A 158 -35.19 1.22 14.19
N LYS A 159 -35.94 1.43 13.10
CA LYS A 159 -36.74 0.40 12.43
C LYS A 159 -36.47 0.51 10.93
N GLY A 160 -36.05 -0.58 10.30
CA GLY A 160 -35.75 -0.61 8.87
C GLY A 160 -36.06 -1.98 8.25
N THR A 161 -35.76 -2.11 6.96
CA THR A 161 -35.93 -3.36 6.17
C THR A 161 -35.13 -4.54 6.74
N HIS A 162 -34.00 -4.26 7.40
CA HIS A 162 -33.09 -5.28 7.95
C HIS A 162 -33.40 -5.65 9.42
N GLY A 163 -34.47 -5.11 10.02
CA GLY A 163 -34.86 -5.41 11.40
C GLY A 163 -35.03 -4.19 12.30
N THR A 164 -35.12 -4.45 13.60
CA THR A 164 -35.33 -3.42 14.63
C THR A 164 -34.07 -3.22 15.46
N VAL A 165 -33.63 -1.97 15.63
CA VAL A 165 -32.51 -1.63 16.51
C VAL A 165 -33.06 -1.05 17.81
N VAL A 166 -32.68 -1.65 18.93
CA VAL A 166 -33.07 -1.21 20.28
C VAL A 166 -31.86 -0.75 21.09
N LEU A 167 -32.04 0.29 21.89
CA LEU A 167 -31.12 0.68 22.94
C LEU A 167 -31.38 -0.21 24.14
N ALA A 168 -30.36 -0.88 24.65
CA ALA A 168 -30.45 -1.75 25.81
C ALA A 168 -29.38 -1.41 26.85
N ARG A 169 -29.64 -1.81 28.09
CA ARG A 169 -28.72 -1.68 29.21
C ARG A 169 -28.41 -3.06 29.75
N ARG A 170 -27.12 -3.39 29.84
CA ARG A 170 -26.68 -4.64 30.47
C ARG A 170 -26.93 -4.55 31.98
N ARG A 171 -27.65 -5.52 32.55
CA ARG A 171 -28.01 -5.49 33.98
C ARG A 171 -26.79 -5.63 34.89
N GLY A 172 -25.78 -6.39 34.47
CA GLY A 172 -24.60 -6.68 35.30
C GLY A 172 -23.76 -5.45 35.68
N ASP A 173 -23.61 -4.47 34.79
CA ASP A 173 -22.75 -3.30 35.01
C ASP A 173 -23.35 -1.97 34.54
N GLY A 174 -24.57 -1.99 34.01
CA GLY A 174 -25.25 -0.80 33.50
C GLY A 174 -24.77 -0.33 32.13
N ALA A 175 -23.90 -1.07 31.43
CA ALA A 175 -23.38 -0.66 30.12
C ALA A 175 -24.51 -0.49 29.09
N VAL A 176 -24.53 0.65 28.39
CA VAL A 176 -25.54 0.97 27.38
C VAL A 176 -25.03 0.55 26.00
N VAL A 177 -25.84 -0.22 25.28
CA VAL A 177 -25.50 -0.82 23.98
C VAL A 177 -26.66 -0.70 22.99
N ALA A 178 -26.34 -0.78 21.70
CA ALA A 178 -27.34 -0.96 20.65
C ALA A 178 -27.45 -2.46 20.31
N VAL A 179 -28.67 -2.94 20.10
CA VAL A 179 -28.95 -4.33 19.72
C VAL A 179 -29.77 -4.33 18.44
N LYS A 180 -29.18 -4.82 17.35
CA LYS A 180 -29.87 -5.02 16.07
C LYS A 180 -30.51 -6.40 16.08
N ARG A 181 -31.84 -6.45 15.92
CA ARG A 181 -32.67 -7.65 15.93
C ARG A 181 -33.13 -8.01 14.53
N VAL A 182 -32.76 -9.19 14.07
CA VAL A 182 -33.03 -9.71 12.72
C VAL A 182 -33.79 -11.04 12.86
N ARG A 183 -34.97 -11.14 12.24
CA ARG A 183 -35.74 -12.40 12.23
C ARG A 183 -35.19 -13.35 11.18
N LEU A 184 -35.06 -14.63 11.54
CA LEU A 184 -34.42 -15.70 10.78
C LEU A 184 -35.44 -16.62 10.08
N ALA A 185 -36.66 -16.81 10.62
CA ALA A 185 -37.68 -17.71 10.08
C ALA A 185 -38.37 -17.17 8.81
N ALA A 186 -38.20 -15.89 8.50
CA ALA A 186 -38.59 -15.32 7.22
C ALA A 186 -37.50 -15.45 6.14
N THR A 187 -36.32 -15.97 6.50
CA THR A 187 -35.13 -15.98 5.66
C THR A 187 -34.84 -17.40 5.19
N SER A 188 -34.64 -17.59 3.88
CA SER A 188 -34.20 -18.86 3.31
C SER A 188 -32.87 -19.32 3.92
N GLU A 189 -32.47 -20.58 3.73
CA GLU A 189 -31.15 -21.09 4.17
C GLU A 189 -29.99 -20.17 3.73
N ASN A 190 -30.14 -19.52 2.56
CA ASN A 190 -29.21 -18.51 2.07
C ASN A 190 -29.16 -17.26 2.95
N GLY A 191 -30.29 -16.76 3.45
CA GLY A 191 -30.27 -15.57 4.29
C GLY A 191 -29.81 -15.81 5.73
N ARG A 192 -29.89 -17.06 6.23
CA ARG A 192 -29.23 -17.44 7.48
C ARG A 192 -27.69 -17.45 7.33
N LYS A 193 -27.18 -17.99 6.21
CA LYS A 193 -25.75 -17.88 5.84
C LYS A 193 -25.32 -16.41 5.65
N GLN A 194 -26.17 -15.54 5.11
CA GLN A 194 -25.90 -14.10 4.99
C GLN A 194 -25.75 -13.45 6.37
N ALA A 195 -26.64 -13.77 7.32
CA ALA A 195 -26.58 -13.24 8.68
C ALA A 195 -25.30 -13.70 9.42
N ASP A 196 -24.90 -14.96 9.24
CA ASP A 196 -23.64 -15.50 9.80
C ASP A 196 -22.41 -14.79 9.20
N ASN A 197 -22.38 -14.56 7.88
CA ASN A 197 -21.31 -13.81 7.22
C ASN A 197 -21.24 -12.35 7.68
N GLU A 198 -22.39 -11.69 7.92
CA GLU A 198 -22.44 -10.34 8.51
C GLU A 198 -21.79 -10.33 9.89
N VAL A 199 -22.13 -11.29 10.76
CA VAL A 199 -21.53 -11.42 12.10
C VAL A 199 -20.02 -11.67 12.01
N ILE A 200 -19.57 -12.56 11.13
CA ILE A 200 -18.14 -12.86 10.96
C ILE A 200 -17.36 -11.61 10.53
N LEU A 201 -17.87 -10.88 9.54
CA LEU A 201 -17.21 -9.66 9.07
C LEU A 201 -17.19 -8.60 10.18
N LEU A 202 -18.33 -8.31 10.81
CA LEU A 202 -18.41 -7.32 11.90
C LEU A 202 -17.48 -7.68 13.07
N LYS A 203 -17.35 -8.96 13.40
CA LYS A 203 -16.43 -9.45 14.43
C LYS A 203 -14.96 -9.20 14.07
N SER A 204 -14.60 -9.23 12.80
CA SER A 204 -13.23 -9.00 12.32
C SER A 204 -12.81 -7.52 12.22
N LEU A 205 -13.75 -6.58 12.38
CA LEU A 205 -13.47 -5.15 12.29
C LEU A 205 -13.24 -4.54 13.68
N TYR A 206 -12.09 -3.89 13.84
CA TYR A 206 -11.71 -3.19 15.06
C TYR A 206 -10.99 -1.89 14.72
N HIS A 207 -11.68 -0.75 14.83
CA HIS A 207 -11.13 0.57 14.54
C HIS A 207 -11.84 1.64 15.36
N VAL A 208 -11.13 2.69 15.79
CA VAL A 208 -11.66 3.77 16.65
C VAL A 208 -12.89 4.43 16.00
N ASN A 209 -12.85 4.65 14.69
CA ASN A 209 -13.93 5.27 13.92
C ASN A 209 -14.94 4.28 13.29
N ILE A 210 -14.99 3.02 13.74
CA ILE A 210 -16.00 2.04 13.33
C ILE A 210 -16.82 1.63 14.55
N VAL A 211 -18.13 1.47 14.39
CA VAL A 211 -19.03 0.98 15.46
C VAL A 211 -18.54 -0.40 15.91
N ARG A 212 -18.19 -0.52 17.19
CA ARG A 212 -17.64 -1.76 17.73
C ARG A 212 -18.71 -2.86 17.85
N PHE A 213 -18.43 -4.02 17.29
CA PHE A 213 -19.17 -5.27 17.58
C PHE A 213 -18.79 -5.80 18.97
N TYR A 214 -19.76 -6.19 19.79
CA TYR A 214 -19.51 -6.79 21.10
C TYR A 214 -19.81 -8.29 21.12
N ASP A 215 -20.99 -8.69 20.66
CA ASP A 215 -21.42 -10.10 20.66
C ASP A 215 -22.64 -10.32 19.74
N SER A 216 -22.99 -11.57 19.49
CA SER A 216 -24.21 -11.97 18.80
C SER A 216 -24.82 -13.22 19.40
N PHE A 217 -26.15 -13.27 19.53
CA PHE A 217 -26.85 -14.45 20.02
C PHE A 217 -28.21 -14.60 19.35
N ILE A 218 -28.72 -15.83 19.31
CA ILE A 218 -30.04 -16.14 18.77
C ILE A 218 -31.01 -16.35 19.93
N VAL A 219 -32.18 -15.71 19.87
CA VAL A 219 -33.30 -15.88 20.79
C VAL A 219 -34.40 -16.68 20.10
N ASP A 220 -35.00 -17.64 20.81
CA ASP A 220 -36.12 -18.48 20.35
C ASP A 220 -35.87 -19.22 19.01
N ASN A 221 -34.60 -19.46 18.65
CA ASN A 221 -34.15 -20.03 17.37
C ASN A 221 -34.59 -19.25 16.11
N ASP A 222 -35.08 -18.03 16.28
CA ASP A 222 -35.71 -17.24 15.23
C ASP A 222 -35.21 -15.79 15.18
N GLU A 223 -34.58 -15.27 16.23
CA GLU A 223 -34.14 -13.87 16.23
C GLU A 223 -32.65 -13.71 16.53
N LEU A 224 -31.87 -13.36 15.50
CA LEU A 224 -30.47 -12.95 15.65
C LEU A 224 -30.42 -11.56 16.27
N ASN A 225 -29.76 -11.47 17.42
CA ASN A 225 -29.49 -10.25 18.15
C ASN A 225 -27.99 -9.94 18.05
N ILE A 226 -27.63 -8.83 17.41
CA ILE A 226 -26.25 -8.34 17.27
C ILE A 226 -26.05 -7.16 18.24
N VAL A 227 -25.16 -7.33 19.21
CA VAL A 227 -24.84 -6.33 20.24
C VAL A 227 -23.65 -5.49 19.78
N MET A 228 -23.82 -4.17 19.78
CA MET A 228 -22.84 -3.22 19.26
C MET A 228 -22.77 -1.94 20.10
N GLU A 229 -21.71 -1.17 19.87
CA GLU A 229 -21.50 0.15 20.47
C GLU A 229 -22.68 1.08 20.17
N PHE A 230 -23.13 1.81 21.19
CA PHE A 230 -24.13 2.86 21.05
C PHE A 230 -23.46 4.24 21.02
N SER A 231 -23.63 4.95 19.91
CA SER A 231 -23.18 6.34 19.74
C SER A 231 -24.24 7.32 20.22
N ASP A 232 -23.95 8.09 21.25
CA ASP A 232 -24.92 8.90 21.99
C ASP A 232 -25.16 10.32 21.40
N GLY A 233 -24.48 10.67 20.31
CA GLY A 233 -24.64 11.93 19.56
C GLY A 233 -25.56 11.84 18.34
N GLY A 234 -26.16 10.67 18.07
CA GLY A 234 -27.04 10.45 16.91
C GLY A 234 -26.28 10.22 15.61
N ASN A 235 -26.95 10.41 14.46
CA ASN A 235 -26.31 10.28 13.14
C ASN A 235 -26.11 11.62 12.43
N LEU A 236 -25.16 11.64 11.49
CA LEU A 236 -24.75 12.84 10.77
C LEU A 236 -25.90 13.46 9.98
N ARG A 237 -26.82 12.65 9.42
CA ARG A 237 -28.03 13.15 8.73
C ARG A 237 -28.92 13.97 9.67
N GLN A 238 -29.10 13.54 10.91
CA GLN A 238 -29.86 14.30 11.92
C GLN A 238 -29.17 15.62 12.26
N VAL A 239 -27.84 15.60 12.39
CA VAL A 239 -27.02 16.77 12.70
C VAL A 239 -27.07 17.79 11.55
N VAL A 240 -26.93 17.34 10.30
CA VAL A 240 -27.09 18.17 9.10
C VAL A 240 -28.48 18.79 9.04
N LYS A 241 -29.55 17.99 9.22
CA LYS A 241 -30.93 18.50 9.22
C LYS A 241 -31.18 19.52 10.33
N LEU A 242 -30.61 19.32 11.51
CA LEU A 242 -30.74 20.26 12.62
C LEU A 242 -30.02 21.59 12.30
N ARG A 243 -28.85 21.52 11.65
CA ARG A 243 -28.11 22.71 11.21
C ARG A 243 -28.84 23.45 10.10
N ALA A 244 -29.41 22.74 9.12
CA ALA A 244 -30.16 23.32 8.01
C ALA A 244 -31.38 24.14 8.46
N ARG A 245 -31.95 23.84 9.63
CA ARG A 245 -33.08 24.59 10.23
C ARG A 245 -32.67 25.88 10.93
N LYS A 246 -31.37 26.09 11.19
CA LYS A 246 -30.85 27.33 11.75
C LYS A 246 -30.50 28.24 10.57
N ASP A 247 -31.28 29.29 10.35
CA ASP A 247 -31.18 30.16 9.18
C ASP A 247 -29.73 30.56 8.82
N GLY A 248 -29.33 30.23 7.60
CA GLY A 248 -28.15 30.77 6.92
C GLY A 248 -26.77 30.28 7.36
N ALA A 249 -26.64 29.40 8.36
CA ALA A 249 -25.34 29.05 8.92
C ALA A 249 -24.85 27.66 8.48
N TYR A 250 -23.92 27.61 7.51
CA TYR A 250 -23.15 26.39 7.18
C TYR A 250 -22.31 25.88 8.36
N PHE A 251 -21.89 24.62 8.35
CA PHE A 251 -20.87 24.17 9.31
C PHE A 251 -19.54 24.87 9.02
N PRO A 252 -18.76 25.23 10.05
CA PRO A 252 -17.39 25.66 9.85
C PRO A 252 -16.58 24.56 9.15
N GLU A 253 -15.78 24.94 8.15
CA GLU A 253 -14.94 23.99 7.42
C GLU A 253 -14.04 23.14 8.32
N PRO A 254 -13.37 23.67 9.36
CA PRO A 254 -12.54 22.85 10.25
C PRO A 254 -13.32 21.71 10.92
N LEU A 255 -14.61 21.94 11.25
CA LEU A 255 -15.48 20.93 11.84
C LEU A 255 -15.85 19.86 10.80
N ILE A 256 -16.18 20.28 9.58
CA ILE A 256 -16.43 19.36 8.45
C ILE A 256 -15.20 18.50 8.20
N MET A 257 -14.01 19.11 8.13
CA MET A 257 -12.76 18.42 7.86
C MET A 257 -12.34 17.48 9.01
N SER A 258 -12.65 17.83 10.26
CA SER A 258 -12.46 16.94 11.41
C SER A 258 -13.33 15.68 11.32
N TRP A 259 -14.62 15.80 10.97
CA TRP A 259 -15.49 14.64 10.75
C TRP A 259 -15.08 13.85 9.51
N PHE A 260 -14.72 14.54 8.44
CA PHE A 260 -14.31 13.92 7.19
C PHE A 260 -13.01 13.13 7.34
N ALA A 261 -12.01 13.66 8.05
CA ALA A 261 -10.75 12.95 8.34
C ALA A 261 -10.99 11.62 9.06
N GLN A 262 -11.88 11.61 10.06
CA GLN A 262 -12.24 10.40 10.78
C GLN A 262 -12.97 9.37 9.89
N LEU A 263 -13.83 9.84 8.97
CA LEU A 263 -14.44 8.98 7.95
C LEU A 263 -13.40 8.42 6.98
N VAL A 264 -12.45 9.24 6.54
CA VAL A 264 -11.35 8.82 5.66
C VAL A 264 -10.53 7.72 6.32
N LEU A 265 -10.21 7.84 7.62
CA LEU A 265 -9.53 6.78 8.38
C LEU A 265 -10.36 5.49 8.45
N ALA A 266 -11.66 5.58 8.74
CA ALA A 266 -12.54 4.41 8.77
C ALA A 266 -12.63 3.70 7.41
N VAL A 267 -12.78 4.46 6.32
CA VAL A 267 -12.87 3.93 4.95
C VAL A 267 -11.53 3.35 4.50
N SER A 268 -10.41 4.01 4.82
CA SER A 268 -9.07 3.51 4.52
C SER A 268 -8.80 2.17 5.20
N TYR A 269 -9.21 2.01 6.46
CA TYR A 269 -9.09 0.76 7.20
C TYR A 269 -9.87 -0.39 6.53
N ILE A 270 -11.15 -0.18 6.19
CA ILE A 270 -11.96 -1.26 5.57
C ILE A 270 -11.48 -1.57 4.14
N HIS A 271 -11.08 -0.55 3.37
CA HIS A 271 -10.54 -0.75 2.02
C HIS A 271 -9.19 -1.47 2.03
N GLY A 272 -8.34 -1.21 3.03
CA GLY A 272 -7.09 -1.94 3.26
C GLY A 272 -7.30 -3.43 3.58
N LYS A 273 -8.44 -3.78 4.17
CA LYS A 273 -8.88 -5.16 4.39
C LYS A 273 -9.65 -5.78 3.21
N ASN A 274 -9.71 -5.10 2.07
CA ASN A 274 -10.54 -5.48 0.91
C ASN A 274 -12.04 -5.64 1.24
N VAL A 275 -12.53 -4.88 2.22
CA VAL A 275 -13.94 -4.81 2.60
C VAL A 275 -14.56 -3.55 1.96
N LEU A 276 -15.71 -3.73 1.32
CA LEU A 276 -16.52 -2.63 0.77
C LEU A 276 -17.66 -2.30 1.73
N HIS A 277 -17.97 -1.02 1.93
CA HIS A 277 -19.06 -0.63 2.82
C HIS A 277 -20.44 -0.84 2.18
N ARG A 278 -20.59 -0.48 0.90
CA ARG A 278 -21.80 -0.65 0.06
C ARG A 278 -23.05 0.12 0.47
N ASP A 279 -23.14 0.62 1.70
CA ASP A 279 -24.27 1.46 2.18
C ASP A 279 -23.76 2.76 2.86
N LEU A 280 -22.67 3.34 2.36
CA LEU A 280 -22.09 4.54 2.97
C LEU A 280 -23.01 5.74 2.73
N LYS A 281 -23.54 6.32 3.81
CA LYS A 281 -24.44 7.49 3.79
C LYS A 281 -24.47 8.17 5.16
N ALA A 282 -24.88 9.44 5.21
CA ALA A 282 -24.91 10.22 6.46
C ALA A 282 -25.80 9.62 7.57
N GLN A 283 -26.72 8.72 7.25
CA GLN A 283 -27.55 8.01 8.25
C GLN A 283 -26.78 6.90 8.98
N ASN A 284 -25.76 6.34 8.34
CA ASN A 284 -24.90 5.26 8.86
C ASN A 284 -23.58 5.80 9.43
N VAL A 285 -23.41 7.13 9.44
CA VAL A 285 -22.32 7.83 10.11
C VAL A 285 -22.86 8.36 11.44
N PHE A 286 -22.40 7.78 12.54
CA PHE A 286 -22.81 8.15 13.89
C PHE A 286 -21.78 9.07 14.54
N LEU A 287 -22.25 9.90 15.47
CA LEU A 287 -21.40 10.75 16.30
C LEU A 287 -21.57 10.39 17.77
N THR A 288 -20.48 10.46 18.53
CA THR A 288 -20.56 10.52 19.99
C THR A 288 -20.78 11.97 20.44
N LYS A 289 -21.19 12.20 21.69
CA LYS A 289 -21.25 13.56 22.26
C LYS A 289 -19.89 14.27 22.31
N LYS A 290 -18.80 13.52 22.20
CA LYS A 290 -17.42 14.06 22.08
C LYS A 290 -17.02 14.30 20.62
N TYR A 291 -17.97 14.29 19.68
CA TYR A 291 -17.74 14.50 18.24
C TYR A 291 -16.85 13.45 17.57
N VAL A 292 -16.68 12.27 18.17
CA VAL A 292 -16.00 11.14 17.53
C VAL A 292 -16.96 10.50 16.53
N VAL A 293 -16.49 10.31 15.31
CA VAL A 293 -17.22 9.67 14.21
C VAL A 293 -17.11 8.16 14.33
N LYS A 294 -18.25 7.48 14.15
CA LYS A 294 -18.39 6.02 14.13
C LYS A 294 -19.14 5.60 12.87
N LEU A 295 -18.44 4.96 11.94
CA LEU A 295 -19.06 4.35 10.75
C LEU A 295 -19.71 3.01 11.14
N GLY A 296 -20.98 2.82 10.82
CA GLY A 296 -21.72 1.59 11.13
C GLY A 296 -22.60 1.12 9.97
N ASP A 297 -23.39 0.06 10.20
CA ASP A 297 -24.31 -0.55 9.23
C ASP A 297 -23.64 -0.88 7.87
N PHE A 298 -22.78 -1.90 7.90
CA PHE A 298 -22.16 -2.48 6.70
C PHE A 298 -23.21 -3.18 5.83
N GLY A 299 -23.29 -2.82 4.55
CA GLY A 299 -24.31 -3.30 3.61
C GLY A 299 -24.12 -4.74 3.10
N ILE A 300 -23.65 -5.65 3.95
CA ILE A 300 -23.25 -7.03 3.59
C ILE A 300 -24.46 -7.85 3.12
N SER A 301 -25.64 -7.63 3.72
CA SER A 301 -26.89 -8.27 3.32
C SER A 301 -27.31 -7.95 1.88
N LYS A 302 -26.92 -6.79 1.34
CA LYS A 302 -27.25 -6.37 -0.04
C LYS A 302 -26.35 -7.03 -1.09
N ALA A 303 -25.10 -7.31 -0.73
CA ALA A 303 -24.05 -7.86 -1.59
C ALA A 303 -24.28 -9.28 -2.09
N LEU A 304 -25.02 -10.08 -1.32
CA LEU A 304 -25.15 -11.53 -1.49
C LEU A 304 -26.58 -11.94 -1.87
N SER A 305 -27.50 -10.98 -2.03
CA SER A 305 -28.87 -11.22 -2.47
C SER A 305 -28.98 -11.61 -3.94
N GLY A 306 -27.90 -11.52 -4.75
CA GLY A 306 -27.92 -11.80 -6.19
C GLY A 306 -28.76 -10.82 -7.03
N ASP A 307 -29.50 -9.94 -6.34
CA ASP A 307 -30.47 -9.00 -6.85
C ASP A 307 -30.02 -7.58 -6.48
N ASP A 308 -28.85 -7.16 -6.97
CA ASP A 308 -28.44 -5.74 -6.92
C ASP A 308 -29.42 -4.83 -7.70
N LEU A 309 -30.33 -5.42 -8.47
CA LEU A 309 -31.41 -4.77 -9.22
C LEU A 309 -32.81 -4.89 -8.57
N ALA A 310 -33.02 -5.72 -7.54
CA ALA A 310 -34.33 -5.79 -6.90
C ALA A 310 -34.52 -4.58 -5.98
N MET A 311 -35.03 -3.51 -6.58
CA MET A 311 -35.73 -2.39 -5.97
C MET A 311 -36.78 -2.89 -4.98
N THR A 312 -36.35 -3.22 -3.76
CA THR A 312 -37.24 -3.56 -2.67
C THR A 312 -37.79 -2.26 -2.09
N SER A 313 -38.81 -1.71 -2.75
CA SER A 313 -40.02 -1.01 -2.25
C SER A 313 -39.98 -0.11 -0.99
N VAL A 314 -38.83 0.21 -0.39
CA VAL A 314 -38.68 1.00 0.84
C VAL A 314 -37.25 1.56 0.91
N GLY A 315 -36.91 2.56 0.10
CA GLY A 315 -35.67 3.32 0.28
C GLY A 315 -35.22 4.10 -0.95
N THR A 316 -34.91 5.38 -0.74
CA THR A 316 -34.43 6.29 -1.79
C THR A 316 -32.95 5.99 -2.13
N PRO A 317 -32.53 5.89 -3.41
CA PRO A 317 -31.19 5.51 -3.85
C PRO A 317 -30.19 6.69 -3.84
N GLU A 318 -30.05 7.35 -2.71
CA GLU A 318 -29.51 8.72 -2.65
C GLU A 318 -27.98 8.84 -2.60
N SER A 319 -27.29 7.70 -2.41
CA SER A 319 -25.83 7.60 -2.44
C SER A 319 -25.35 6.59 -3.49
N MET A 320 -26.24 6.13 -4.39
CA MET A 320 -25.84 5.25 -5.47
C MET A 320 -24.90 5.99 -6.42
N SER A 321 -23.83 5.30 -6.83
CA SER A 321 -22.91 5.84 -7.82
C SER A 321 -23.44 5.61 -9.25
N PRO A 322 -22.96 6.38 -10.23
CA PRO A 322 -23.40 6.28 -11.63
C PRO A 322 -23.27 4.87 -12.21
N GLU A 323 -22.18 4.17 -11.87
CA GLU A 323 -21.97 2.79 -12.30
C GLU A 323 -23.06 1.84 -11.76
N ILE A 324 -23.52 2.05 -10.52
CA ILE A 324 -24.62 1.24 -9.94
C ILE A 324 -25.95 1.57 -10.60
N CYS A 325 -26.21 2.85 -10.91
CA CYS A 325 -27.41 3.23 -11.64
C CYS A 325 -27.44 2.62 -13.06
N ARG A 326 -26.28 2.29 -13.63
CA ARG A 326 -26.13 1.61 -14.93
C ARG A 326 -26.08 0.08 -14.83
N GLY A 327 -26.17 -0.50 -13.62
CA GLY A 327 -26.04 -1.95 -13.41
C GLY A 327 -24.60 -2.47 -13.58
N GLU A 328 -23.61 -1.61 -13.53
CA GLU A 328 -22.19 -1.98 -13.54
C GLU A 328 -21.73 -2.44 -12.14
N ARG A 329 -20.57 -3.10 -12.06
CA ARG A 329 -20.07 -3.69 -10.81
C ARG A 329 -19.71 -2.63 -9.75
N TYR A 330 -20.14 -2.84 -8.51
CA TYR A 330 -19.74 -2.07 -7.34
C TYR A 330 -18.25 -2.31 -6.99
N GLY A 331 -17.51 -1.25 -6.66
CA GLY A 331 -16.12 -1.36 -6.21
C GLY A 331 -15.71 -0.29 -5.18
N LYS A 332 -14.42 -0.24 -4.81
CA LYS A 332 -13.89 0.74 -3.84
C LYS A 332 -14.22 2.19 -4.25
N LYS A 333 -14.21 2.49 -5.55
CA LYS A 333 -14.55 3.82 -6.11
C LYS A 333 -16.03 4.19 -5.96
N SER A 334 -16.92 3.22 -5.79
CA SER A 334 -18.34 3.43 -5.49
C SER A 334 -18.54 3.88 -4.04
N ASP A 335 -17.74 3.35 -3.11
CA ASP A 335 -17.65 3.88 -1.73
C ASP A 335 -17.07 5.31 -1.74
N ILE A 336 -16.10 5.64 -2.60
CA ILE A 336 -15.56 7.01 -2.73
C ILE A 336 -16.63 8.01 -3.20
N TRP A 337 -17.46 7.63 -4.18
CA TRP A 337 -18.61 8.44 -4.59
C TRP A 337 -19.55 8.70 -3.41
N SER A 338 -19.91 7.63 -2.69
CA SER A 338 -20.80 7.69 -1.53
C SER A 338 -20.22 8.59 -0.43
N LEU A 339 -18.91 8.51 -0.18
CA LEU A 339 -18.19 9.38 0.75
C LEU A 339 -18.20 10.84 0.27
N GLY A 340 -18.11 11.07 -1.04
CA GLY A 340 -18.27 12.39 -1.66
C GLY A 340 -19.66 12.98 -1.44
N CYS A 341 -20.70 12.16 -1.53
CA CYS A 341 -22.07 12.58 -1.19
C CYS A 341 -22.20 12.99 0.28
N VAL A 342 -21.54 12.27 1.20
CA VAL A 342 -21.52 12.64 2.63
C VAL A 342 -20.76 13.95 2.87
N LEU A 343 -19.61 14.15 2.23
CA LEU A 343 -18.86 15.41 2.31
C LEU A 343 -19.67 16.58 1.75
N TYR A 344 -20.32 16.40 0.61
CA TYR A 344 -21.24 17.37 0.04
C TYR A 344 -22.36 17.71 1.01
N GLU A 345 -22.97 16.70 1.64
CA GLU A 345 -24.08 16.91 2.57
C GLU A 345 -23.67 17.68 3.84
N MET A 346 -22.47 17.46 4.36
CA MET A 346 -21.90 18.28 5.44
C MET A 346 -21.65 19.73 5.00
N THR A 347 -21.28 19.93 3.74
CA THR A 347 -20.93 21.25 3.19
C THR A 347 -22.17 22.07 2.85
N MET A 348 -23.11 21.46 2.12
CA MET A 348 -24.27 22.16 1.53
C MET A 348 -25.55 22.02 2.36
N LEU A 349 -25.50 21.22 3.44
CA LEU A 349 -26.64 20.90 4.31
C LEU A 349 -27.84 20.24 3.59
N LYS A 350 -27.63 19.80 2.36
CA LYS A 350 -28.57 19.10 1.48
C LYS A 350 -27.83 18.05 0.68
N ARG A 351 -28.55 17.11 0.10
CA ARG A 351 -27.95 16.06 -0.72
C ARG A 351 -27.54 16.60 -2.09
N PRO A 352 -26.54 16.00 -2.76
CA PRO A 352 -26.14 16.43 -4.10
C PRO A 352 -27.22 16.13 -5.16
N PHE A 353 -27.88 14.98 -5.05
CA PHE A 353 -28.89 14.54 -6.02
C PHE A 353 -30.24 14.34 -5.32
N GLU A 354 -31.23 15.15 -5.69
CA GLU A 354 -32.62 15.03 -5.25
C GLU A 354 -33.57 15.13 -6.46
N ALA A 355 -34.60 14.29 -6.47
CA ALA A 355 -35.55 14.17 -7.57
C ALA A 355 -36.91 13.66 -7.05
N GLN A 356 -37.98 13.90 -7.81
CA GLN A 356 -39.33 13.47 -7.43
C GLN A 356 -39.61 12.00 -7.82
N SER A 357 -38.80 11.43 -8.70
CA SER A 357 -38.91 10.03 -9.15
C SER A 357 -37.55 9.34 -9.23
N LEU A 358 -37.54 8.01 -9.10
CA LEU A 358 -36.33 7.19 -9.22
C LEU A 358 -35.64 7.31 -10.59
N PRO A 359 -36.37 7.30 -11.73
CA PRO A 359 -35.74 7.50 -13.04
C PRO A 359 -35.05 8.86 -13.16
N GLU A 360 -35.71 9.94 -12.70
CA GLU A 360 -35.12 11.29 -12.71
C GLU A 360 -33.87 11.35 -11.82
N MET A 361 -33.89 10.67 -10.66
CA MET A 361 -32.73 10.55 -9.79
C MET A 361 -31.56 9.87 -10.49
N PHE A 362 -31.81 8.75 -11.18
CA PHE A 362 -30.78 8.04 -11.95
C PHE A 362 -30.22 8.89 -13.09
N THR A 363 -31.06 9.64 -13.81
CA THR A 363 -30.61 10.58 -14.83
C THR A 363 -29.67 11.63 -14.24
N LYS A 364 -30.06 12.28 -13.14
CA LYS A 364 -29.22 13.29 -12.46
C LYS A 364 -27.89 12.72 -11.98
N ILE A 365 -27.90 11.52 -11.37
CA ILE A 365 -26.68 10.84 -10.92
C ILE A 365 -25.77 10.52 -12.10
N CYS A 366 -26.31 9.87 -13.15
CA CYS A 366 -25.54 9.49 -14.34
C CYS A 366 -24.97 10.68 -15.09
N HIS A 367 -25.69 11.81 -15.14
CA HIS A 367 -25.22 13.06 -15.74
C HIS A 367 -24.42 13.95 -14.78
N GLY A 368 -24.23 13.54 -13.52
CA GLY A 368 -23.50 14.34 -12.53
C GLY A 368 -24.12 15.72 -12.29
N GLU A 369 -25.44 15.84 -12.40
CA GLU A 369 -26.19 17.08 -12.22
C GLU A 369 -26.47 17.34 -10.74
N TYR A 370 -25.58 18.09 -10.09
CA TYR A 370 -25.76 18.57 -8.72
C TYR A 370 -25.37 20.06 -8.62
N GLU A 371 -25.88 20.76 -7.63
CA GLU A 371 -25.53 22.16 -7.39
C GLU A 371 -24.08 22.25 -6.88
N PRO A 372 -23.15 22.89 -7.59
CA PRO A 372 -21.77 22.99 -7.13
C PRO A 372 -21.66 23.77 -5.82
N VAL A 373 -20.69 23.42 -4.98
CA VAL A 373 -20.41 24.18 -3.75
C VAL A 373 -20.07 25.63 -4.13
N PRO A 374 -20.84 26.64 -3.66
CA PRO A 374 -20.71 28.00 -4.16
C PRO A 374 -19.34 28.62 -3.87
N ALA A 375 -18.79 29.35 -4.83
CA ALA A 375 -17.49 30.03 -4.65
C ALA A 375 -17.52 31.18 -3.63
N HIS A 376 -18.71 31.69 -3.31
CA HIS A 376 -18.95 32.72 -2.31
C HIS A 376 -19.28 32.15 -0.92
N ALA A 377 -19.48 30.83 -0.81
CA ALA A 377 -19.60 30.19 0.49
C ALA A 377 -18.22 30.23 1.18
N ALA A 378 -18.19 30.27 2.51
CA ALA A 378 -16.97 30.37 3.33
C ALA A 378 -16.08 29.11 3.30
N PHE A 379 -16.04 28.40 2.18
CA PHE A 379 -15.32 27.14 1.96
C PHE A 379 -14.11 27.34 1.04
N SER A 380 -13.02 26.65 1.36
CA SER A 380 -11.75 26.66 0.64
C SER A 380 -11.90 26.15 -0.80
N LYS A 381 -10.92 26.47 -1.66
CA LYS A 381 -10.89 25.93 -3.03
C LYS A 381 -10.66 24.42 -3.01
N GLU A 382 -9.89 23.97 -2.03
CA GLU A 382 -9.44 22.62 -1.79
C GLU A 382 -10.62 21.70 -1.46
N LEU A 383 -11.47 22.09 -0.50
CA LEU A 383 -12.69 21.35 -0.15
C LEU A 383 -13.63 21.24 -1.37
N ARG A 384 -13.84 22.35 -2.09
CA ARG A 384 -14.70 22.36 -3.28
C ARG A 384 -14.18 21.45 -4.39
N LEU A 385 -12.88 21.47 -4.64
CA LEU A 385 -12.25 20.61 -5.63
C LEU A 385 -12.34 19.14 -5.22
N LEU A 386 -12.15 18.81 -3.94
CA LEU A 386 -12.27 17.44 -3.44
C LEU A 386 -13.67 16.87 -3.65
N VAL A 387 -14.72 17.65 -3.33
CA VAL A 387 -16.10 17.27 -3.63
C VAL A 387 -16.28 16.96 -5.12
N GLN A 388 -15.76 17.82 -6.01
CA GLN A 388 -15.83 17.61 -7.46
C GLN A 388 -15.05 16.37 -7.93
N LEU A 389 -13.90 16.08 -7.34
CA LEU A 389 -13.08 14.91 -7.66
C LEU A 389 -13.76 13.61 -7.21
N MET A 390 -14.40 13.60 -6.05
CA MET A 390 -15.09 12.41 -5.53
C MET A 390 -16.41 12.14 -6.26
N LEU A 391 -17.08 13.18 -6.74
CA LEU A 391 -18.32 13.10 -7.53
C LEU A 391 -18.08 13.08 -9.05
N GLN A 392 -16.92 12.60 -9.51
CA GLN A 392 -16.69 12.32 -10.93
C GLN A 392 -17.54 11.13 -11.39
N GLN A 393 -18.20 11.25 -12.54
CA GLN A 393 -19.05 10.16 -13.05
C GLN A 393 -18.25 8.89 -13.35
N ASP A 394 -17.08 9.07 -13.97
CA ASP A 394 -16.14 8.00 -14.27
C ASP A 394 -15.39 7.56 -13.01
N PRO A 395 -15.54 6.29 -12.55
CA PRO A 395 -14.87 5.79 -11.35
C PRO A 395 -13.33 5.85 -11.42
N SER A 396 -12.74 5.82 -12.63
CA SER A 396 -11.29 5.88 -12.81
C SER A 396 -10.72 7.25 -12.45
N LYS A 397 -11.50 8.32 -12.67
CA LYS A 397 -11.13 9.72 -12.37
C LYS A 397 -11.32 10.11 -10.92
N ARG A 398 -12.07 9.32 -10.14
CA ARG A 398 -12.18 9.51 -8.69
C ARG A 398 -10.86 9.15 -8.02
N PRO A 399 -10.38 9.93 -7.04
CA PRO A 399 -9.20 9.55 -6.26
C PRO A 399 -9.44 8.24 -5.49
N SER A 400 -8.38 7.48 -5.22
CA SER A 400 -8.47 6.39 -4.23
C SER A 400 -8.55 6.96 -2.81
N ILE A 401 -8.90 6.12 -1.83
CA ILE A 401 -8.90 6.58 -0.43
C ILE A 401 -7.48 6.96 0.01
N GLU A 402 -6.47 6.25 -0.49
CA GLU A 402 -5.06 6.52 -0.26
C GLU A 402 -4.62 7.87 -0.85
N ASP A 403 -5.15 8.26 -2.01
CA ASP A 403 -4.90 9.57 -2.60
C ASP A 403 -5.54 10.69 -1.77
N ILE A 404 -6.77 10.49 -1.29
CA ILE A 404 -7.47 11.45 -0.42
C ILE A 404 -6.68 11.68 0.88
N CYS A 405 -6.15 10.63 1.50
CA CYS A 405 -5.29 10.73 2.70
C CYS A 405 -4.03 11.57 2.48
N ARG A 406 -3.53 11.69 1.24
CA ARG A 406 -2.31 12.44 0.89
C ARG A 406 -2.55 13.92 0.63
N PHE A 407 -3.80 14.36 0.48
CA PHE A 407 -4.08 15.78 0.29
C PHE A 407 -3.72 16.57 1.57
N PRO A 408 -2.86 17.60 1.50
CA PRO A 408 -2.34 18.28 2.71
C PRO A 408 -3.44 18.79 3.66
N PHE A 409 -4.51 19.36 3.11
CA PHE A 409 -5.63 19.89 3.89
C PHE A 409 -6.52 18.81 4.53
N VAL A 410 -6.41 17.55 4.08
CA VAL A 410 -7.03 16.37 4.71
C VAL A 410 -6.07 15.76 5.75
N GLN A 411 -4.77 15.74 5.44
CA GLN A 411 -3.74 15.14 6.27
C GLN A 411 -3.59 15.85 7.63
N ALA A 412 -3.66 17.18 7.67
CA ALA A 412 -3.53 17.94 8.92
C ALA A 412 -4.63 17.57 9.95
N PRO A 413 -5.93 17.60 9.61
CA PRO A 413 -6.99 17.09 10.50
C PRO A 413 -6.84 15.62 10.91
N ILE A 414 -6.33 14.75 10.01
CA ILE A 414 -6.02 13.35 10.34
C ILE A 414 -4.96 13.28 11.44
N GLN A 415 -3.86 14.03 11.31
CA GLN A 415 -2.76 14.02 12.28
C GLN A 415 -3.22 14.49 13.66
N VAL A 416 -4.01 15.58 13.72
CA VAL A 416 -4.60 16.07 14.97
C VAL A 416 -5.42 14.95 15.63
N PHE A 417 -6.34 14.34 14.89
CA PHE A 417 -7.18 13.28 15.43
C PHE A 417 -6.38 12.06 15.93
N LEU A 418 -5.38 11.61 15.16
CA LEU A 418 -4.50 10.49 15.53
C LEU A 418 -3.69 10.81 16.80
N SER A 419 -3.21 12.05 16.95
CA SER A 419 -2.47 12.46 18.15
C SER A 419 -3.35 12.45 19.41
N ASP A 420 -4.60 12.93 19.30
CA ASP A 420 -5.54 12.98 20.42
C ASP A 420 -6.02 11.59 20.86
N HIS A 421 -6.01 10.60 19.96
CA HIS A 421 -6.55 9.25 20.19
C HIS A 421 -5.48 8.15 20.11
N ALA A 422 -4.19 8.50 20.20
CA ALA A 422 -3.08 7.56 20.01
C ALA A 422 -3.21 6.28 20.86
N ALA A 423 -3.59 6.41 22.13
CA ALA A 423 -3.79 5.27 23.04
C ALA A 423 -4.95 4.35 22.60
N GLU A 424 -6.03 4.91 22.05
CA GLU A 424 -7.17 4.13 21.57
C GLU A 424 -6.84 3.37 20.29
N PHE A 425 -6.05 3.98 19.41
CA PHE A 425 -5.51 3.33 18.21
C PHE A 425 -4.53 2.21 18.57
N GLU A 426 -3.65 2.43 19.54
CA GLU A 426 -2.72 1.39 20.01
C GLU A 426 -3.47 0.21 20.62
N LEU A 427 -4.47 0.48 21.48
CA LEU A 427 -5.34 -0.56 22.03
C LEU A 427 -6.11 -1.30 20.93
N ALA A 428 -6.55 -0.60 19.89
CA ALA A 428 -7.22 -1.20 18.75
C ALA A 428 -6.33 -2.19 18.01
N LEU A 429 -5.10 -1.78 17.68
CA LEU A 429 -4.10 -2.64 17.03
C LEU A 429 -3.74 -3.85 17.90
N GLN A 430 -3.54 -3.66 19.19
CA GLN A 430 -3.25 -4.76 20.13
C GLN A 430 -4.42 -5.75 20.23
N THR A 431 -5.65 -5.24 20.29
CA THR A 431 -6.84 -6.10 20.41
C THR A 431 -7.07 -6.88 19.12
N GLU A 432 -6.91 -6.24 17.97
CA GLU A 432 -6.97 -6.89 16.67
C GLU A 432 -5.88 -7.96 16.51
N ALA A 433 -4.64 -7.69 16.95
CA ALA A 433 -3.56 -8.66 16.95
C ALA A 433 -3.87 -9.89 17.81
N LYS A 434 -4.52 -9.70 18.98
CA LYS A 434 -4.99 -10.80 19.84
C LYS A 434 -6.11 -11.61 19.19
N MET A 435 -7.03 -10.97 18.47
CA MET A 435 -8.12 -11.65 17.77
C MET A 435 -7.62 -12.53 16.61
N ASN A 436 -6.44 -12.24 16.05
CA ASN A 436 -5.82 -12.99 14.96
C ASN A 436 -4.87 -14.11 15.43
N GLN A 437 -4.67 -14.30 16.74
CA GLN A 437 -3.85 -15.38 17.30
C GLN A 437 -4.72 -16.62 17.62
N ALA A 438 -4.23 -17.82 17.26
CA ALA A 438 -4.86 -19.08 17.66
C ALA A 438 -4.75 -19.27 19.19
N PRO A 439 -5.73 -19.93 19.86
CA PRO A 439 -5.72 -20.09 21.30
C PRO A 439 -4.50 -20.87 21.77
N ALA A 440 -3.73 -20.29 22.69
CA ALA A 440 -2.60 -20.93 23.35
C ALA A 440 -3.09 -22.00 24.34
N VAL A 441 -2.43 -23.16 24.32
CA VAL A 441 -2.58 -24.21 25.33
C VAL A 441 -2.03 -23.67 26.67
N PRO A 442 -2.75 -23.79 27.79
CA PRO A 442 -2.25 -23.31 29.08
C PRO A 442 -1.16 -24.26 29.59
N GLU A 443 0.05 -23.75 29.78
CA GLU A 443 1.11 -24.46 30.50
C GLU A 443 1.22 -23.98 31.96
N ASP A 444 1.48 -24.96 32.81
CA ASP A 444 1.41 -24.94 34.26
C ASP A 444 2.38 -23.96 34.95
N ASN A 445 1.89 -23.43 36.06
CA ASN A 445 2.63 -22.65 37.04
C ASN A 445 3.73 -23.48 37.73
N HIS A 446 4.97 -22.99 37.72
CA HIS A 446 5.84 -23.17 38.88
C HIS A 446 6.67 -21.91 39.20
N HIS A 447 6.58 -21.53 40.47
CA HIS A 447 7.20 -20.40 41.15
C HIS A 447 8.72 -20.33 41.05
N THR A 448 9.25 -19.09 41.01
CA THR A 448 10.20 -18.65 42.06
C THR A 448 10.15 -17.13 42.25
N LYS A 449 9.89 -16.70 43.48
CA LYS A 449 9.94 -15.30 43.94
C LYS A 449 11.40 -14.91 44.23
N GLN A 450 11.81 -13.69 43.85
CA GLN A 450 12.76 -12.91 44.63
C GLN A 450 12.35 -11.44 44.69
N HIS A 451 12.38 -10.93 45.92
CA HIS A 451 12.06 -9.57 46.38
C HIS A 451 13.37 -8.79 46.63
N VAL A 452 13.23 -7.49 46.98
CA VAL A 452 14.20 -6.51 47.56
C VAL A 452 14.50 -5.38 46.55
N THR A 453 13.66 -4.33 46.47
CA THR A 453 13.50 -3.09 47.28
C THR A 453 14.43 -1.91 46.90
N PRO A 454 13.88 -0.67 46.90
CA PRO A 454 14.47 0.55 46.30
C PRO A 454 15.13 1.48 47.35
N ILE A 455 15.88 2.52 46.93
CA ILE A 455 16.27 3.77 47.69
C ILE A 455 17.31 4.60 46.86
N PRO A 456 17.49 5.95 47.01
CA PRO A 456 16.65 7.07 46.53
C PRO A 456 17.56 8.24 45.98
N PRO A 457 17.16 9.54 45.90
CA PRO A 457 17.85 10.61 45.15
C PRO A 457 18.82 11.47 46.00
N PRO A 458 19.50 12.47 45.41
CA PRO A 458 19.37 13.84 45.95
C PRO A 458 19.36 15.01 44.93
N PRO A 459 18.94 16.23 45.35
CA PRO A 459 18.79 17.46 44.56
C PRO A 459 19.83 18.55 45.00
N PRO A 460 19.56 19.88 44.99
CA PRO A 460 19.59 20.86 43.89
C PRO A 460 20.54 22.06 44.16
N SER A 461 20.73 22.96 43.18
CA SER A 461 21.06 24.39 43.37
C SER A 461 20.76 25.12 42.05
N SER A 462 19.82 26.08 41.90
CA SER A 462 19.48 27.35 42.57
C SER A 462 20.33 28.55 42.15
N SER A 463 19.79 29.37 41.23
CA SER A 463 19.75 30.86 41.25
C SER A 463 19.11 31.32 39.92
N ALA A 464 17.85 31.75 39.86
CA ALA A 464 17.23 33.00 40.36
C ALA A 464 17.40 34.21 39.42
N TYR A 465 16.30 34.99 39.35
CA TYR A 465 15.99 36.24 38.62
C TYR A 465 15.26 36.06 37.27
N ASP A 466 13.91 36.13 37.23
CA ASP A 466 13.02 37.33 37.24
C ASP A 466 13.27 38.24 36.02
N MET A 467 12.29 38.70 35.22
CA MET A 467 10.91 39.11 35.52
C MET A 467 10.11 39.26 34.19
N GLU A 468 8.81 38.92 34.23
CA GLU A 468 7.62 39.67 33.74
C GLU A 468 7.64 40.45 32.39
N ALA A 469 6.56 40.62 31.60
CA ALA A 469 5.18 40.18 31.63
C ALA A 469 4.45 40.59 30.31
N SER A 470 3.44 39.77 29.96
CA SER A 470 2.10 40.11 29.44
C SER A 470 1.83 40.95 28.17
N ARG A 471 1.08 40.27 27.28
CA ARG A 471 -0.20 40.68 26.63
C ARG A 471 -0.17 41.78 25.55
N ALA A 472 -0.66 41.48 24.34
CA ALA A 472 -2.07 41.64 23.93
C ALA A 472 -2.26 41.75 22.39
N HIS A 473 -3.42 41.26 21.92
CA HIS A 473 -4.22 41.66 20.74
C HIS A 473 -3.67 41.41 19.32
N LEU A 474 -4.33 40.54 18.54
CA LEU A 474 -5.51 40.75 17.66
C LEU A 474 -5.15 41.61 16.44
N GLU A 475 -5.10 40.98 15.27
CA GLU A 475 -6.11 41.12 14.19
C GLU A 475 -6.06 42.49 13.53
N ASP A 476 -5.65 42.57 12.26
CA ASP A 476 -6.63 42.76 11.18
C ASP A 476 -6.04 42.77 9.77
N SER A 477 -6.81 42.12 8.88
CA SER A 477 -7.15 42.42 7.48
C SER A 477 -6.05 42.92 6.52
N LEU A 478 -5.64 42.21 5.46
CA LEU A 478 -6.36 41.88 4.20
C LEU A 478 -6.92 43.08 3.41
N ARG A 479 -6.53 43.08 2.11
CA ARG A 479 -7.15 43.69 0.92
C ARG A 479 -6.95 45.20 0.75
N ASP A 480 -6.56 45.71 -0.42
CA ASP A 480 -7.19 45.56 -1.75
C ASP A 480 -6.13 45.45 -2.87
N MET A 481 -6.28 44.58 -3.88
CA MET A 481 -7.07 44.76 -5.14
C MET A 481 -6.81 46.10 -5.85
N ALA A 482 -6.73 46.27 -7.17
CA ALA A 482 -6.51 45.47 -8.36
C ALA A 482 -6.46 46.50 -9.55
N ILE A 483 -5.89 46.10 -10.70
CA ILE A 483 -6.23 46.56 -12.08
C ILE A 483 -5.54 47.83 -12.68
N SER A 484 -4.80 47.54 -13.78
CA SER A 484 -4.67 48.25 -15.09
C SER A 484 -3.92 49.60 -15.20
N SER A 485 -2.88 49.63 -16.04
CA SER A 485 -2.94 50.23 -17.39
C SER A 485 -1.57 50.23 -18.09
N GLN A 486 -1.60 50.04 -19.41
CA GLN A 486 -0.44 50.20 -20.31
C GLN A 486 -0.11 51.69 -20.50
N VAL A 487 1.18 52.06 -20.38
CA VAL A 487 1.79 53.18 -21.12
C VAL A 487 3.23 52.83 -21.51
N VAL A 488 3.59 53.29 -22.70
CA VAL A 488 4.77 53.08 -23.53
C VAL A 488 6.06 53.72 -22.95
N GLY A 489 7.19 53.01 -23.10
CA GLY A 489 8.43 53.62 -23.62
C GLY A 489 9.60 53.87 -22.67
N LEU A 490 10.77 53.36 -23.09
CA LEU A 490 12.15 53.65 -22.71
C LEU A 490 12.73 52.90 -21.50
N GLY A 491 13.71 52.06 -21.82
CA GLY A 491 14.31 51.09 -20.94
C GLY A 491 15.23 51.66 -19.88
N LEU A 492 15.17 50.99 -18.73
CA LEU A 492 16.30 50.49 -17.98
C LEU A 492 15.84 49.10 -17.51
N HIS A 493 16.34 48.01 -18.12
CA HIS A 493 16.20 46.70 -17.49
C HIS A 493 16.99 46.79 -16.20
N LYS A 494 16.32 46.87 -15.04
CA LYS A 494 17.00 46.60 -13.78
C LYS A 494 17.53 45.17 -13.90
N PRO A 495 18.84 44.94 -13.66
CA PRO A 495 19.38 43.59 -13.68
C PRO A 495 18.57 42.76 -12.70
N THR A 496 18.14 41.59 -13.13
CA THR A 496 17.44 40.66 -12.25
C THR A 496 18.39 40.26 -11.10
N PRO A 497 17.88 39.80 -9.94
CA PRO A 497 18.73 39.19 -8.92
C PRO A 497 19.64 38.09 -9.51
N PHE A 498 19.16 37.40 -10.56
CA PHE A 498 19.91 36.46 -11.40
C PHE A 498 21.10 37.08 -12.14
N ASP A 499 20.95 38.28 -12.72
CA ASP A 499 22.03 39.03 -13.38
C ASP A 499 23.04 39.62 -12.39
N LEU A 500 22.59 40.02 -11.20
CA LEU A 500 23.45 40.54 -10.14
C LEU A 500 24.30 39.43 -9.49
N LEU A 501 23.73 38.23 -9.30
CA LEU A 501 24.45 37.03 -8.88
C LEU A 501 25.43 36.53 -9.96
N ALA A 502 25.01 36.41 -11.23
CA ALA A 502 25.91 36.00 -12.31
C ALA A 502 27.11 36.96 -12.47
N ARG A 503 26.88 38.27 -12.31
CA ARG A 503 27.95 39.30 -12.34
C ARG A 503 28.81 39.34 -11.08
N SER A 504 28.34 38.86 -9.93
CA SER A 504 29.15 38.81 -8.70
C SER A 504 30.20 37.69 -8.70
N PHE A 505 30.03 36.68 -9.56
CA PHE A 505 30.98 35.57 -9.73
C PHE A 505 32.05 35.78 -10.80
N ASP A 506 31.87 36.75 -11.71
CA ASP A 506 32.81 37.05 -12.80
C ASP A 506 33.66 38.28 -12.45
N SER A 507 34.63 38.14 -11.53
CA SER A 507 35.63 39.18 -11.30
C SER A 507 37.00 38.83 -11.89
N HIS A 508 37.30 39.53 -12.99
CA HIS A 508 38.59 39.74 -13.69
C HIS A 508 39.12 38.69 -14.70
N PRO A 509 39.78 39.16 -15.79
CA PRO A 509 40.16 38.35 -16.96
C PRO A 509 41.40 37.50 -16.65
N SER A 510 41.21 36.46 -15.86
CA SER A 510 42.16 35.36 -15.72
C SER A 510 41.69 34.21 -16.64
N PRO A 511 42.59 33.33 -17.11
CA PRO A 511 42.15 32.16 -17.87
C PRO A 511 41.14 31.36 -17.03
N PRO A 512 40.04 30.87 -17.63
CA PRO A 512 38.98 30.21 -16.89
C PRO A 512 39.54 29.03 -16.09
N THR A 513 39.34 29.08 -14.78
CA THR A 513 39.61 27.98 -13.87
C THR A 513 38.48 26.94 -13.95
N GLU A 514 38.70 25.72 -13.46
CA GLU A 514 37.66 24.68 -13.46
C GLU A 514 36.41 25.10 -12.64
N ALA A 515 36.58 26.00 -11.65
CA ALA A 515 35.51 26.63 -10.89
C ALA A 515 34.62 27.54 -11.75
N ASP A 516 35.18 28.17 -12.79
CA ASP A 516 34.45 29.05 -13.71
C ASP A 516 33.47 28.28 -14.62
N THR A 517 33.56 26.95 -14.64
CA THR A 517 32.66 26.07 -15.39
C THR A 517 31.48 25.51 -14.57
N LEU A 518 31.42 25.80 -13.26
CA LEU A 518 30.37 25.30 -12.36
C LEU A 518 29.11 26.17 -12.42
N SER A 519 27.94 25.54 -12.50
CA SER A 519 26.64 26.23 -12.46
C SER A 519 26.38 26.88 -11.10
N LEU A 520 25.44 27.83 -11.03
CA LEU A 520 25.04 28.45 -9.75
C LEU A 520 24.55 27.41 -8.72
N SER A 521 23.78 26.42 -9.18
CA SER A 521 23.34 25.27 -8.39
C SER A 521 24.52 24.50 -7.81
N ASP A 522 25.54 24.22 -8.64
CA ASP A 522 26.76 23.56 -8.20
C ASP A 522 27.49 24.36 -7.14
N ARG A 523 27.68 25.68 -7.35
CA ARG A 523 28.38 26.56 -6.42
C ARG A 523 27.66 26.68 -5.07
N LEU A 524 26.34 26.86 -5.07
CA LEU A 524 25.53 26.91 -3.83
C LEU A 524 25.53 25.59 -3.06
N ARG A 525 25.48 24.46 -3.77
CA ARG A 525 25.59 23.13 -3.16
C ARG A 525 26.87 22.96 -2.35
N CYS A 526 27.95 23.62 -2.76
CA CYS A 526 29.24 23.56 -2.06
C CYS A 526 29.26 24.32 -0.73
N LEU A 527 28.30 25.23 -0.52
CA LEU A 527 28.26 26.16 0.60
C LEU A 527 27.29 25.71 1.70
N VAL A 528 26.53 24.65 1.44
CA VAL A 528 25.54 24.09 2.37
C VAL A 528 25.95 22.70 2.81
N THR A 529 25.59 22.34 4.04
CA THR A 529 25.81 20.99 4.56
C THR A 529 24.50 20.22 4.55
N PRO A 530 24.37 19.16 3.73
CA PRO A 530 23.17 18.32 3.71
C PRO A 530 22.91 17.66 5.07
N ARG A 531 21.65 17.58 5.47
CA ARG A 531 21.20 16.93 6.70
C ARG A 531 20.31 15.75 6.37
N GLU A 532 20.43 14.68 7.14
CA GLU A 532 19.52 13.55 7.06
C GLU A 532 18.25 13.88 7.86
N VAL A 533 17.09 13.97 7.20
CA VAL A 533 15.82 14.29 7.88
C VAL A 533 14.77 13.23 7.57
N LYS A 534 14.05 12.80 8.61
CA LYS A 534 12.92 11.89 8.50
C LYS A 534 11.70 12.66 8.00
N THR A 535 11.39 12.53 6.72
CA THR A 535 10.19 13.14 6.14
C THR A 535 9.00 12.19 6.30
N SER A 536 7.99 12.62 7.07
CA SER A 536 6.72 11.91 7.36
C SER A 536 6.78 10.67 8.29
N PHE A 537 5.64 10.35 8.92
CA PHE A 537 5.51 9.26 9.91
C PHE A 537 5.79 7.86 9.34
N TYR A 538 5.84 7.70 8.01
CA TYR A 538 6.25 6.48 7.35
C TYR A 538 7.07 6.77 6.09
N SER A 539 8.29 6.23 6.06
CA SER A 539 9.19 6.02 4.91
C SER A 539 10.10 7.16 4.42
N SER A 540 11.39 6.83 4.42
CA SER A 540 12.59 7.51 3.90
C SER A 540 13.22 8.65 4.74
N MET A 541 14.49 8.43 5.09
CA MET A 541 15.44 9.49 5.45
C MET A 541 15.91 10.09 4.12
N ALA A 542 15.64 11.37 3.88
CA ALA A 542 16.17 12.06 2.73
C ALA A 542 17.29 13.01 3.19
N MET A 543 18.41 12.98 2.49
CA MET A 543 19.40 14.05 2.61
C MET A 543 18.82 15.30 1.94
N VAL A 544 18.71 16.36 2.74
CA VAL A 544 18.05 17.62 2.37
C VAL A 544 18.85 18.78 2.93
N VAL A 545 18.63 19.97 2.36
CA VAL A 545 19.13 21.23 2.91
C VAL A 545 17.93 22.06 3.35
N THR A 546 18.02 22.75 4.47
CA THR A 546 16.90 23.60 4.90
C THR A 546 16.89 24.90 4.10
N GLY A 547 15.74 25.56 4.04
CA GLY A 547 15.62 26.91 3.48
C GLY A 547 16.59 27.89 4.15
N GLN A 548 16.77 27.73 5.46
CA GLN A 548 17.67 28.57 6.24
C GLN A 548 19.14 28.33 5.85
N ASP A 549 19.54 27.06 5.67
CA ASP A 549 20.91 26.73 5.23
C ASP A 549 21.21 27.37 3.86
N LEU A 550 20.23 27.39 2.94
CA LEU A 550 20.38 28.04 1.63
C LEU A 550 20.55 29.56 1.77
N VAL A 551 19.72 30.21 2.58
CA VAL A 551 19.81 31.66 2.83
C VAL A 551 21.16 32.04 3.44
N ASP A 552 21.65 31.25 4.40
CA ASP A 552 22.93 31.52 5.06
C ASP A 552 24.12 31.27 4.11
N ALA A 553 24.02 30.31 3.20
CA ALA A 553 24.99 30.13 2.12
C ALA A 553 25.02 31.33 1.16
N PHE A 554 23.85 31.88 0.79
CA PHE A 554 23.76 33.11 -0.01
C PHE A 554 24.43 34.30 0.70
N ARG A 555 24.13 34.50 1.99
CA ARG A 555 24.70 35.58 2.82
C ARG A 555 26.22 35.46 2.94
N THR A 556 26.71 34.27 3.22
CA THR A 556 28.15 34.01 3.41
C THR A 556 28.93 34.28 2.12
N ASN A 557 28.41 33.83 0.97
CA ASN A 557 29.05 34.07 -0.32
C ASN A 557 29.06 35.56 -0.70
N TYR A 558 27.95 36.27 -0.46
CA TYR A 558 27.87 37.71 -0.69
C TYR A 558 28.89 38.49 0.15
N ALA A 559 29.04 38.13 1.44
CA ALA A 559 29.99 38.77 2.35
C ALA A 559 31.46 38.56 1.97
N MET A 560 31.79 37.46 1.27
CA MET A 560 33.16 37.15 0.83
C MET A 560 33.61 37.91 -0.43
N GLN A 561 32.68 38.37 -1.28
CA GLN A 561 32.99 38.88 -2.62
C GLN A 561 32.96 40.42 -2.74
N HIS A 562 32.31 41.14 -1.82
CA HIS A 562 32.21 42.60 -1.86
C HIS A 562 33.16 43.30 -0.88
N HIS A 563 33.86 44.34 -1.37
CA HIS A 563 34.61 45.24 -0.50
C HIS A 563 33.68 45.96 0.48
N PRO A 564 34.14 46.34 1.69
CA PRO A 564 33.31 46.92 2.76
C PRO A 564 32.59 48.24 2.43
N HIS A 565 32.72 48.74 1.20
CA HIS A 565 32.10 49.95 0.66
C HIS A 565 30.89 49.68 -0.27
N ASP A 566 30.70 48.48 -0.81
CA ASP A 566 29.54 48.10 -1.64
C ASP A 566 28.43 47.47 -0.78
N ARG A 567 28.15 48.07 0.38
CA ARG A 567 27.08 47.57 1.25
C ARG A 567 25.74 47.84 0.57
N LEU A 568 25.08 46.79 0.07
CA LEU A 568 23.62 46.74 0.18
C LEU A 568 23.30 47.04 1.64
N HIS A 569 22.82 48.25 1.93
CA HIS A 569 22.73 48.78 3.30
C HIS A 569 21.60 48.15 4.13
N ASP A 570 20.91 47.16 3.58
CA ASP A 570 19.73 46.59 4.19
C ASP A 570 19.77 45.06 4.14
N GLU A 571 19.75 44.43 5.32
CA GLU A 571 19.65 42.98 5.46
C GLU A 571 18.37 42.43 4.81
N GLU A 572 17.32 43.25 4.75
CA GLU A 572 16.04 42.91 4.14
C GLU A 572 16.20 42.69 2.63
N THR A 573 17.00 43.54 1.96
CA THR A 573 17.29 43.40 0.53
C THR A 573 18.12 42.15 0.22
N LEU A 574 19.06 41.78 1.09
CA LEU A 574 19.84 40.55 0.96
C LEU A 574 18.99 39.29 1.14
N LEU A 575 18.04 39.33 2.08
CA LEU A 575 17.11 38.25 2.32
C LEU A 575 16.16 38.05 1.14
N ASP A 576 15.61 39.14 0.59
CA ASP A 576 14.75 39.09 -0.59
C ASP A 576 15.48 38.53 -1.81
N ASN A 577 16.74 38.91 -2.01
CA ASN A 577 17.57 38.35 -3.08
C ASN A 577 17.81 36.85 -2.90
N ALA A 578 18.04 36.39 -1.67
CA ALA A 578 18.19 34.97 -1.37
C ALA A 578 16.89 34.19 -1.65
N TYR A 579 15.72 34.74 -1.28
CA TYR A 579 14.42 34.14 -1.58
C TYR A 579 14.12 34.07 -3.08
N HIS A 580 14.42 35.15 -3.81
CA HIS A 580 14.30 35.16 -5.27
C HIS A 580 15.22 34.11 -5.91
N ALA A 581 16.46 33.96 -5.44
CA ALA A 581 17.36 32.97 -5.98
C ALA A 581 16.92 31.52 -5.66
N ILE A 582 16.41 31.24 -4.46
CA ILE A 582 15.80 29.94 -4.13
C ILE A 582 14.60 29.67 -5.04
N HIS A 583 13.76 30.68 -5.27
CA HIS A 583 12.60 30.58 -6.15
C HIS A 583 13.00 30.33 -7.62
N ASP A 584 14.03 31.00 -8.12
CA ASP A 584 14.53 30.80 -9.49
C ASP A 584 15.17 29.42 -9.67
N LEU A 585 15.86 28.90 -8.64
CA LEU A 585 16.35 27.51 -8.64
C LEU A 585 15.21 26.49 -8.64
N LEU A 586 14.09 26.77 -7.96
CA LEU A 586 12.87 25.95 -8.05
C LEU A 586 12.25 26.01 -9.45
N GLN A 587 12.17 27.20 -10.06
CA GLN A 587 11.61 27.39 -11.41
C GLN A 587 12.45 26.72 -12.50
N SER A 588 13.77 26.84 -12.40
CA SER A 588 14.74 26.18 -13.30
C SER A 588 14.88 24.68 -13.03
N ARG A 589 14.22 24.16 -11.99
CA ARG A 589 14.31 22.77 -11.53
C ARG A 589 15.74 22.36 -11.13
N ALA A 590 16.58 23.31 -10.74
CA ALA A 590 17.89 23.04 -10.14
C ALA A 590 17.77 22.70 -8.64
N LEU A 591 16.64 23.04 -8.02
CA LEU A 591 16.28 22.74 -6.63
C LEU A 591 14.86 22.17 -6.57
N HIS A 592 14.60 21.25 -5.64
CA HIS A 592 13.29 20.63 -5.45
C HIS A 592 12.86 20.73 -3.98
N LEU A 593 11.62 21.19 -3.72
CA LEU A 593 11.04 21.19 -2.39
C LEU A 593 10.59 19.78 -2.00
N VAL A 594 11.21 19.21 -0.97
CA VAL A 594 10.93 17.86 -0.45
C VAL A 594 9.82 17.89 0.59
N TYR A 595 9.83 18.90 1.46
CA TYR A 595 8.83 19.11 2.50
C TYR A 595 8.81 20.60 2.84
N GLY A 596 7.64 21.18 3.09
CA GLY A 596 7.58 22.57 3.50
C GLY A 596 6.20 23.19 3.41
N ASN A 597 5.76 23.79 4.52
CA ASN A 597 4.53 24.58 4.62
C ASN A 597 4.81 26.00 5.15
N SER A 598 6.09 26.39 5.19
CA SER A 598 6.60 27.65 5.76
C SER A 598 7.20 28.54 4.65
N PRO A 599 7.57 29.81 4.92
CA PRO A 599 8.29 30.65 3.95
C PRO A 599 9.58 29.99 3.44
N LEU A 600 9.98 30.24 2.18
CA LEU A 600 11.04 29.50 1.48
C LEU A 600 12.35 29.37 2.27
N GLY A 601 12.77 30.40 3.00
CA GLY A 601 13.97 30.37 3.86
C GLY A 601 13.80 29.72 5.24
N SER A 602 12.66 29.13 5.57
CA SER A 602 12.45 28.50 6.88
C SER A 602 13.29 27.23 7.02
N VAL A 603 13.67 26.92 8.27
CA VAL A 603 14.24 25.64 8.67
C VAL A 603 13.31 24.45 8.38
N ASP A 604 12.00 24.69 8.34
CA ASP A 604 10.98 23.65 8.09
C ASP A 604 10.86 23.26 6.61
N ASN A 605 11.37 24.11 5.71
CA ASN A 605 11.38 23.80 4.30
C ASN A 605 12.65 23.03 3.97
N LEU A 606 12.47 21.80 3.53
CA LEU A 606 13.51 20.87 3.17
C LEU A 606 13.62 20.79 1.65
N PHE A 607 14.80 21.06 1.12
CA PHE A 607 15.08 21.08 -0.31
C PHE A 607 16.12 20.03 -0.70
N ARG A 608 16.12 19.64 -1.98
CA ARG A 608 17.10 18.75 -2.58
C ARG A 608 17.63 19.38 -3.87
N PHE A 609 18.95 19.47 -4.03
CA PHE A 609 19.54 19.92 -5.29
C PHE A 609 19.37 18.89 -6.40
N GLN A 610 19.22 19.39 -7.62
CA GLN A 610 19.23 18.60 -8.84
C GLN A 610 20.64 18.62 -9.46
N ILE A 611 21.07 17.50 -10.05
CA ILE A 611 22.34 17.44 -10.79
C ILE A 611 22.00 17.81 -12.23
N ASP A 612 22.56 18.92 -12.70
CA ASP A 612 22.34 19.38 -14.07
C ASP A 612 23.43 18.85 -15.01
N SER A 613 23.09 18.69 -16.29
CA SER A 613 24.07 18.59 -17.37
C SER A 613 24.79 19.94 -17.56
N LYS A 614 25.88 19.95 -18.33
CA LYS A 614 26.58 21.20 -18.68
C LYS A 614 25.69 22.22 -19.41
N ASP A 615 24.56 21.79 -19.96
CA ASP A 615 23.57 22.63 -20.66
C ASP A 615 22.34 22.96 -19.81
N HIS A 616 22.43 22.83 -18.49
CA HIS A 616 21.33 23.12 -17.54
C HIS A 616 20.10 22.22 -17.68
N ALA A 617 20.26 21.01 -18.25
CA ALA A 617 19.19 20.02 -18.27
C ALA A 617 19.24 19.15 -17.01
N PRO A 618 18.12 19.00 -16.26
CA PRO A 618 18.13 18.23 -15.01
C PRO A 618 18.35 16.73 -15.31
N LEU A 619 19.42 16.15 -14.75
CA LEU A 619 19.78 14.74 -14.93
C LEU A 619 19.05 13.80 -13.95
N ASN A 620 18.57 14.34 -12.82
CA ASN A 620 17.94 13.55 -11.75
C ASN A 620 16.41 13.73 -11.61
N THR A 621 15.76 14.53 -12.46
CA THR A 621 14.30 14.40 -12.70
C THR A 621 14.03 13.16 -13.57
N ARG A 622 14.31 11.99 -13.01
CA ARG A 622 13.80 10.65 -13.38
C ARG A 622 13.77 10.31 -14.89
N TYR A 623 14.86 10.61 -15.61
CA TYR A 623 15.14 10.24 -17.01
C TYR A 623 14.09 10.76 -18.01
N LEU A 624 13.94 12.08 -18.08
CA LEU A 624 13.05 12.73 -19.04
C LEU A 624 13.82 13.59 -20.04
N THR A 625 13.51 13.30 -21.31
CA THR A 625 13.53 14.15 -22.51
C THR A 625 14.70 13.89 -23.46
N PRO A 626 14.43 13.62 -24.77
CA PRO A 626 15.47 13.54 -25.78
C PRO A 626 16.24 14.87 -25.82
N PRO A 627 17.57 14.85 -26.04
CA PRO A 627 18.31 16.09 -26.22
C PRO A 627 17.67 16.86 -27.37
N ASN A 628 17.32 18.12 -27.12
CA ASN A 628 16.98 19.04 -28.19
C ASN A 628 18.09 18.95 -29.23
N SER A 629 17.66 18.73 -30.48
CA SER A 629 18.50 18.57 -31.65
C SER A 629 19.46 19.76 -31.81
N LYS A 630 20.67 19.63 -31.26
CA LYS A 630 21.93 20.31 -31.64
C LYS A 630 22.97 20.08 -30.53
N GLN A 631 23.56 18.89 -30.48
CA GLN A 631 24.94 18.78 -30.02
C GLN A 631 25.77 18.07 -31.06
N THR A 632 26.72 18.86 -31.56
CA THR A 632 27.82 18.54 -32.45
C THR A 632 28.76 17.53 -31.80
N GLY A 633 29.40 16.72 -32.64
CA GLY A 633 30.02 15.47 -32.26
C GLY A 633 31.09 15.56 -31.18
N VAL A 634 31.02 14.57 -30.29
CA VAL A 634 32.18 13.84 -29.75
C VAL A 634 31.78 12.36 -29.87
N GLY A 635 32.64 11.55 -30.50
CA GLY A 635 32.37 10.19 -31.01
C GLY A 635 31.86 9.17 -29.98
N THR A 636 31.41 7.95 -30.31
CA THR A 636 31.41 7.10 -31.51
C THR A 636 30.50 5.89 -31.18
N SER A 637 29.94 5.21 -32.19
CA SER A 637 29.49 3.79 -32.21
C SER A 637 28.38 3.19 -31.30
N SER A 638 27.99 3.74 -30.14
CA SER A 638 27.16 2.95 -29.18
C SER A 638 25.64 2.85 -29.46
N LYS A 639 25.07 3.64 -30.37
CA LYS A 639 23.61 3.66 -30.61
C LYS A 639 23.05 2.37 -31.24
N ASP A 640 23.90 1.56 -31.87
CA ASP A 640 23.50 0.28 -32.47
C ASP A 640 23.90 -0.96 -31.64
N GLN A 641 24.46 -0.78 -30.44
CA GLN A 641 24.87 -1.88 -29.56
C GLN A 641 24.29 -1.73 -28.13
N PRO A 642 22.98 -2.02 -27.93
CA PRO A 642 22.29 -1.89 -26.64
C PRO A 642 22.99 -2.59 -25.47
N LEU A 643 23.56 -3.77 -25.72
CA LEU A 643 24.20 -4.57 -24.69
C LEU A 643 25.56 -4.01 -24.26
N GLU A 644 26.32 -3.43 -25.20
CA GLU A 644 27.60 -2.77 -24.89
C GLU A 644 27.38 -1.55 -23.99
N LEU A 645 26.40 -0.70 -24.33
CA LEU A 645 25.98 0.43 -23.49
C LEU A 645 25.55 -0.04 -22.10
N CYS A 646 24.76 -1.10 -22.01
CA CYS A 646 24.31 -1.68 -20.75
C CYS A 646 25.49 -2.09 -19.86
N LEU A 647 26.47 -2.80 -20.42
CA LEU A 647 27.67 -3.25 -19.70
C LEU A 647 28.57 -2.07 -19.28
N GLN A 648 28.70 -1.05 -20.13
CA GLN A 648 29.44 0.17 -19.81
C GLN A 648 28.82 0.90 -18.61
N VAL A 649 27.51 1.17 -18.66
CA VAL A 649 26.78 1.85 -17.59
C VAL A 649 26.87 1.05 -16.28
N ARG A 650 26.77 -0.28 -16.37
CA ARG A 650 26.90 -1.19 -15.23
C ARG A 650 28.28 -1.12 -14.56
N ALA A 651 29.35 -1.02 -15.35
CA ALA A 651 30.72 -0.88 -14.86
C ALA A 651 30.94 0.47 -14.17
N MET A 652 30.36 1.55 -14.70
CA MET A 652 30.39 2.88 -14.06
C MET A 652 29.68 2.86 -12.70
N ALA A 653 28.49 2.24 -12.62
CA ALA A 653 27.76 2.08 -11.36
C ALA A 653 28.57 1.27 -10.33
N ALA A 654 29.22 0.17 -10.75
CA ALA A 654 30.07 -0.63 -9.88
C ALA A 654 31.27 0.16 -9.34
N THR A 655 31.91 0.95 -10.21
CA THR A 655 33.05 1.79 -9.84
C THR A 655 32.65 2.82 -8.78
N LEU A 656 31.53 3.52 -9.00
CA LEU A 656 30.97 4.47 -8.06
C LEU A 656 30.65 3.82 -6.71
N HIS A 657 30.00 2.65 -6.72
CA HIS A 657 29.62 1.93 -5.51
C HIS A 657 30.83 1.37 -4.75
N SER A 658 31.91 0.98 -5.43
CA SER A 658 33.11 0.39 -4.79
C SER A 658 33.98 1.39 -4.03
N ASN A 659 33.77 2.69 -4.22
CA ASN A 659 34.61 3.74 -3.66
C ASN A 659 34.17 4.11 -2.22
N THR A 660 34.54 3.26 -1.26
CA THR A 660 34.15 3.34 0.17
C THR A 660 34.49 4.65 0.89
N LYS A 661 35.45 5.45 0.41
CA LYS A 661 35.79 6.77 0.99
C LYS A 661 34.84 7.89 0.54
N LEU A 662 34.07 7.65 -0.52
CA LEU A 662 33.29 8.66 -1.27
C LEU A 662 31.79 8.35 -1.28
N PHE A 663 31.33 7.44 -0.42
CA PHE A 663 29.93 7.02 -0.36
C PHE A 663 29.21 7.45 0.93
N PRO A 664 29.16 8.75 1.30
CA PRO A 664 28.09 9.22 2.17
C PRO A 664 26.77 9.13 1.41
N ALA A 665 25.69 8.75 2.10
CA ALA A 665 24.34 8.75 1.50
C ALA A 665 24.07 10.10 0.84
N GLY A 666 23.60 10.10 -0.42
CA GLY A 666 23.34 11.33 -1.16
C GLY A 666 24.59 11.98 -1.78
N ILE A 667 25.39 11.20 -2.52
CA ILE A 667 26.58 11.67 -3.25
C ILE A 667 26.31 12.89 -4.15
N HIS A 668 25.06 13.06 -4.61
CA HIS A 668 24.60 14.21 -5.39
C HIS A 668 24.52 15.52 -4.60
N LEU A 669 24.68 15.48 -3.28
CA LEU A 669 24.55 16.63 -2.38
C LEU A 669 25.88 17.07 -1.76
N HIS A 670 26.95 16.29 -1.90
CA HIS A 670 28.27 16.63 -1.36
C HIS A 670 29.16 17.25 -2.44
N TRP A 671 29.67 18.46 -2.22
CA TRP A 671 30.70 19.09 -3.05
C TRP A 671 31.58 20.00 -2.20
N SER A 672 32.91 19.96 -2.37
CA SER A 672 33.84 20.86 -1.65
C SER A 672 34.58 21.80 -2.61
N LEU A 673 34.29 23.11 -2.54
CA LEU A 673 34.99 24.15 -3.32
C LEU A 673 36.48 24.24 -2.99
N THR A 674 36.88 23.87 -1.77
CA THR A 674 38.28 24.00 -1.33
C THR A 674 39.20 22.94 -1.93
N LYS A 675 38.65 21.86 -2.53
CA LYS A 675 39.41 20.78 -3.17
C LYS A 675 38.69 20.19 -4.40
N PRO A 676 38.47 20.96 -5.49
CA PRO A 676 37.73 20.50 -6.68
C PRO A 676 38.36 19.29 -7.37
N ALA A 677 39.70 19.19 -7.31
CA ALA A 677 40.48 18.09 -7.89
C ALA A 677 40.40 16.77 -7.10
N VAL A 678 39.85 16.78 -5.87
CA VAL A 678 39.71 15.59 -5.02
C VAL A 678 38.34 14.92 -5.21
N ASP A 679 37.36 15.61 -5.80
CA ASP A 679 36.00 15.10 -5.95
C ASP A 679 35.74 14.47 -7.33
N ALA A 680 36.59 13.50 -7.70
CA ALA A 680 36.40 12.69 -8.91
C ALA A 680 35.04 11.96 -8.93
N SER A 681 34.41 11.79 -7.76
CA SER A 681 33.18 11.03 -7.55
C SER A 681 31.96 11.66 -8.22
N CYS A 682 31.75 12.97 -8.07
CA CYS A 682 30.64 13.68 -8.69
C CYS A 682 30.79 13.77 -10.21
N ARG A 683 32.03 13.89 -10.71
CA ARG A 683 32.31 13.85 -12.16
C ARG A 683 31.94 12.48 -12.74
N GLN A 684 32.42 11.41 -12.11
CA GLN A 684 32.08 10.04 -12.48
C GLN A 684 30.57 9.79 -12.39
N TYR A 685 29.88 10.40 -11.41
CA TYR A 685 28.44 10.27 -11.26
C TYR A 685 27.66 10.98 -12.38
N ARG A 686 28.09 12.19 -12.80
CA ARG A 686 27.50 12.86 -13.97
C ARG A 686 27.71 12.09 -15.25
N GLU A 687 28.93 11.59 -15.49
CA GLU A 687 29.23 10.74 -16.64
C GLU A 687 28.33 9.49 -16.64
N PHE A 688 28.11 8.90 -15.46
CA PHE A 688 27.18 7.78 -15.30
C PHE A 688 25.75 8.16 -15.65
N LEU A 689 25.22 9.28 -15.14
CA LEU A 689 23.86 9.74 -15.46
C LEU A 689 23.68 10.05 -16.95
N GLN A 690 24.70 10.63 -17.59
CA GLN A 690 24.73 10.85 -19.03
C GLN A 690 24.67 9.52 -19.80
N ALA A 691 25.44 8.52 -19.39
CA ALA A 691 25.42 7.21 -20.00
C ALA A 691 24.05 6.50 -19.80
N VAL A 692 23.42 6.63 -18.63
CA VAL A 692 22.05 6.13 -18.37
C VAL A 692 21.03 6.83 -19.27
N SER A 693 21.17 8.14 -19.51
CA SER A 693 20.25 8.89 -20.37
C SER A 693 20.22 8.36 -21.81
N ALA A 694 21.29 7.71 -22.28
CA ALA A 694 21.33 7.11 -23.61
C ALA A 694 20.35 5.93 -23.79
N PHE A 695 19.85 5.32 -22.70
CA PHE A 695 18.86 4.22 -22.79
C PHE A 695 17.50 4.66 -23.36
N HIS A 696 17.19 5.96 -23.38
CA HIS A 696 15.91 6.47 -23.92
C HIS A 696 15.62 5.98 -25.33
N ASN A 697 16.64 5.94 -26.18
CA ASN A 697 16.53 5.62 -27.60
C ASN A 697 17.25 4.30 -27.94
N VAL A 698 17.32 3.38 -26.98
CA VAL A 698 18.00 2.10 -27.17
C VAL A 698 17.10 1.12 -27.92
N GLY A 699 17.59 0.56 -29.03
CA GLY A 699 16.81 -0.38 -29.86
C GLY A 699 16.73 -1.79 -29.26
N ILE A 700 16.01 -1.97 -28.16
CA ILE A 700 15.88 -3.27 -27.46
C ILE A 700 15.25 -4.33 -28.35
N SER A 701 14.31 -3.92 -29.21
CA SER A 701 13.66 -4.79 -30.20
C SER A 701 14.64 -5.45 -31.18
N LYS A 702 15.85 -4.89 -31.37
CA LYS A 702 16.90 -5.47 -32.22
C LYS A 702 17.67 -6.61 -31.55
N LEU A 703 17.55 -6.77 -30.23
CA LEU A 703 18.27 -7.80 -29.48
C LEU A 703 17.61 -9.17 -29.63
N THR A 704 18.42 -10.24 -29.66
CA THR A 704 17.91 -11.61 -29.59
C THR A 704 17.20 -11.86 -28.26
N SER A 705 16.35 -12.89 -28.17
CA SER A 705 15.67 -13.24 -26.90
C SER A 705 16.66 -13.43 -25.73
N LYS A 706 17.80 -14.09 -25.99
CA LYS A 706 18.86 -14.30 -24.99
C LYS A 706 19.57 -13.01 -24.60
N ASP A 707 19.89 -12.15 -25.58
CA ASP A 707 20.55 -10.88 -25.28
C ASP A 707 19.61 -9.88 -24.59
N ARG A 708 18.29 -9.93 -24.86
CA ARG A 708 17.28 -9.18 -24.10
C ARG A 708 17.25 -9.59 -22.64
N GLN A 709 17.33 -10.90 -22.36
CA GLN A 709 17.42 -11.39 -20.99
C GLN A 709 18.66 -10.85 -20.27
N VAL A 710 19.84 -10.96 -20.89
CA VAL A 710 21.10 -10.42 -20.33
C VAL A 710 21.01 -8.91 -20.12
N PHE A 711 20.41 -8.18 -21.07
CA PHE A 711 20.21 -6.74 -20.99
C PHE A 711 19.36 -6.36 -19.78
N PHE A 712 18.14 -6.92 -19.64
CA PHE A 712 17.24 -6.55 -18.54
C PHE A 712 17.79 -6.93 -17.17
N ILE A 713 18.53 -8.03 -17.04
CA ILE A 713 19.17 -8.41 -15.77
C ILE A 713 20.26 -7.39 -15.40
N ASN A 714 21.12 -7.00 -16.34
CA ASN A 714 22.16 -6.00 -16.07
C ASN A 714 21.57 -4.61 -15.83
N VAL A 715 20.48 -4.22 -16.52
CA VAL A 715 19.76 -2.97 -16.26
C VAL A 715 19.17 -2.97 -14.85
N TYR A 716 18.47 -4.04 -14.46
CA TYR A 716 17.92 -4.18 -13.11
C TYR A 716 19.01 -4.03 -12.04
N ASN A 717 20.14 -4.72 -12.20
CA ASN A 717 21.28 -4.61 -11.28
C ASN A 717 21.85 -3.19 -11.23
N THR A 718 21.93 -2.51 -12.38
CA THR A 718 22.39 -1.12 -12.46
C THR A 718 21.44 -0.19 -11.71
N MET A 719 20.13 -0.35 -11.89
CA MET A 719 19.10 0.45 -11.23
C MET A 719 19.16 0.30 -9.71
N VAL A 720 19.37 -0.92 -9.20
CA VAL A 720 19.51 -1.10 -7.75
C VAL A 720 20.77 -0.44 -7.22
N ILE A 721 21.93 -0.64 -7.87
CA ILE A 721 23.16 0.02 -7.44
C ILE A 721 22.95 1.53 -7.42
N HIS A 722 22.41 2.10 -8.50
CA HIS A 722 22.06 3.52 -8.59
C HIS A 722 21.14 3.97 -7.44
N GLY A 723 20.08 3.21 -7.16
CA GLY A 723 19.20 3.49 -6.01
C GLY A 723 19.97 3.52 -4.70
N LEU A 724 20.86 2.55 -4.45
CA LEU A 724 21.69 2.53 -3.23
C LEU A 724 22.63 3.74 -3.15
N ILE A 725 23.12 4.25 -4.29
CA ILE A 725 23.91 5.50 -4.35
C ILE A 725 23.06 6.72 -3.95
N GLU A 726 21.82 6.79 -4.44
CA GLU A 726 20.93 7.94 -4.28
C GLU A 726 20.25 8.03 -2.91
N VAL A 727 19.80 6.89 -2.38
CA VAL A 727 18.94 6.84 -1.19
C VAL A 727 19.51 5.96 -0.06
N GLY A 728 20.66 5.33 -0.27
CA GLY A 728 21.24 4.41 0.71
C GLY A 728 20.49 3.08 0.79
N LEU A 729 20.93 2.22 1.71
CA LEU A 729 20.29 0.92 1.95
C LEU A 729 18.96 1.10 2.68
N PRO A 730 17.81 0.67 2.11
CA PRO A 730 16.53 0.76 2.81
C PRO A 730 16.57 -0.04 4.14
N GLN A 731 16.00 0.53 5.20
CA GLN A 731 16.05 0.01 6.58
C GLN A 731 14.72 -0.57 7.09
N THR A 732 13.66 -0.55 6.29
CA THR A 732 12.34 -1.09 6.64
C THR A 732 11.66 -1.65 5.40
N SER A 733 10.69 -2.56 5.57
CA SER A 733 9.90 -3.10 4.44
C SER A 733 9.32 -1.97 3.59
N ASP A 734 8.68 -0.97 4.19
CA ASP A 734 8.06 0.13 3.43
C ASP A 734 9.06 1.01 2.67
N GLN A 735 10.27 1.22 3.22
CA GLN A 735 11.34 1.89 2.48
C GLN A 735 11.78 1.07 1.25
N TYR A 736 11.81 -0.26 1.34
CA TYR A 736 12.07 -1.12 0.18
C TYR A 736 10.93 -1.03 -0.85
N LYS A 737 9.67 -0.99 -0.43
CA LYS A 737 8.53 -0.81 -1.35
C LYS A 737 8.62 0.52 -2.11
N ALA A 738 8.99 1.59 -1.41
CA ALA A 738 9.22 2.88 -2.01
C ALA A 738 10.43 2.83 -2.97
N PHE A 739 11.53 2.22 -2.56
CA PHE A 739 12.73 2.02 -3.37
C PHE A 739 12.42 1.33 -4.71
N GLU A 740 11.62 0.25 -4.70
CA GLU A 740 11.28 -0.47 -5.93
C GLU A 740 10.33 0.29 -6.87
N ARG A 741 9.49 1.16 -6.30
CA ARG A 741 8.56 1.99 -7.06
C ARG A 741 9.22 3.25 -7.63
N ASP A 742 10.12 3.85 -6.86
CA ASP A 742 10.60 5.21 -7.10
C ASP A 742 11.85 5.27 -8.00
N VAL A 743 12.57 4.16 -8.16
CA VAL A 743 13.68 4.00 -9.13
C VAL A 743 13.12 3.50 -10.47
N VAL A 744 13.09 4.38 -11.48
CA VAL A 744 12.42 4.14 -12.77
C VAL A 744 13.33 4.50 -13.94
N TYR A 745 13.71 3.61 -14.84
CA TYR A 745 14.48 3.96 -16.05
C TYR A 745 13.57 4.07 -17.27
N ARG A 746 13.89 4.99 -18.19
CA ARG A 746 13.24 5.07 -19.50
C ARG A 746 14.05 4.31 -20.55
N LEU A 747 13.48 3.22 -21.07
CA LEU A 747 14.11 2.29 -22.01
C LEU A 747 13.24 2.19 -23.27
N ASP A 748 13.83 2.43 -24.45
CA ASP A 748 13.11 2.34 -25.75
C ASP A 748 11.80 3.18 -25.73
N GLY A 749 11.86 4.36 -25.13
CA GLY A 749 10.71 5.27 -24.98
C GLY A 749 9.65 4.89 -23.93
N MET A 750 9.84 3.80 -23.16
CA MET A 750 8.90 3.34 -22.11
C MET A 750 9.52 3.42 -20.71
N ASP A 751 8.69 3.65 -19.70
CA ASP A 751 9.13 3.73 -18.30
C ASP A 751 9.08 2.36 -17.61
N PHE A 752 10.16 2.02 -16.92
CA PHE A 752 10.33 0.77 -16.19
C PHE A 752 10.81 1.05 -14.76
N SER A 753 9.96 0.79 -13.76
CA SER A 753 10.41 0.73 -12.36
C SER A 753 11.22 -0.53 -12.06
N LEU A 754 11.93 -0.56 -10.93
CA LEU A 754 12.55 -1.80 -10.43
C LEU A 754 11.49 -2.91 -10.26
N SER A 755 10.32 -2.57 -9.72
CA SER A 755 9.18 -3.50 -9.61
C SER A 755 8.70 -4.01 -10.97
N ASP A 756 8.62 -3.13 -11.99
CA ASP A 756 8.20 -3.50 -13.35
C ASP A 756 9.16 -4.49 -14.00
N ILE A 757 10.48 -4.28 -13.86
CA ILE A 757 11.47 -5.22 -14.38
C ILE A 757 11.43 -6.53 -13.58
N ARG A 758 11.41 -6.47 -12.24
CA ARG A 758 11.39 -7.64 -11.36
C ARG A 758 10.18 -8.55 -11.59
N HIS A 759 8.98 -8.00 -11.53
CA HIS A 759 7.74 -8.77 -11.57
C HIS A 759 7.14 -8.87 -12.98
N GLY A 760 7.22 -7.79 -13.74
CA GLY A 760 6.70 -7.76 -15.10
C GLY A 760 7.61 -8.50 -16.08
N ILE A 761 8.90 -8.15 -16.14
CA ILE A 761 9.82 -8.69 -17.16
C ILE A 761 10.46 -10.02 -16.72
N LEU A 762 11.17 -10.04 -15.59
CA LEU A 762 11.98 -11.18 -15.13
C LEU A 762 11.11 -12.36 -14.68
N ARG A 763 9.95 -12.10 -14.05
CA ARG A 763 8.95 -13.13 -13.70
C ARG A 763 7.94 -13.40 -14.82
N CYS A 764 8.12 -12.82 -16.02
CA CYS A 764 7.19 -12.98 -17.15
C CYS A 764 5.74 -12.65 -16.77
N ASN A 765 5.57 -11.54 -16.04
CA ASN A 765 4.30 -11.04 -15.55
C ASN A 765 3.53 -12.04 -14.65
N ARG A 766 4.20 -13.05 -14.06
CA ARG A 766 3.57 -14.03 -13.18
C ARG A 766 3.52 -13.52 -11.74
N LYS A 767 2.42 -13.79 -11.04
CA LYS A 767 2.26 -13.41 -9.63
C LYS A 767 3.39 -14.03 -8.79
N PRO A 768 4.11 -13.25 -7.97
CA PRO A 768 4.99 -13.82 -6.97
C PRO A 768 4.19 -14.64 -5.94
N PRO A 769 4.83 -15.52 -5.15
CA PRO A 769 4.17 -16.24 -4.07
C PRO A 769 3.47 -15.32 -3.05
N SER A 770 3.94 -14.07 -2.94
CA SER A 770 3.31 -13.04 -2.11
C SER A 770 2.30 -12.15 -2.85
N ALA A 771 1.41 -11.54 -2.09
CA ALA A 771 0.44 -10.55 -2.58
C ALA A 771 1.05 -9.16 -2.85
N PHE A 772 2.38 -8.99 -2.72
CA PHE A 772 3.03 -7.68 -2.69
C PHE A 772 3.19 -7.02 -4.08
N TRP A 773 2.87 -7.71 -5.17
CA TRP A 773 2.86 -7.08 -6.47
C TRP A 773 1.54 -6.34 -6.73
N GLY A 774 1.57 -5.03 -6.49
CA GLY A 774 0.38 -4.17 -6.49
C GLY A 774 -0.40 -4.11 -7.82
N ARG A 775 0.21 -4.46 -8.97
CA ARG A 775 -0.49 -4.54 -10.27
C ARG A 775 0.34 -5.29 -11.32
N GLN A 776 -0.25 -6.31 -11.95
CA GLN A 776 0.34 -6.94 -13.13
C GLN A 776 0.26 -6.01 -14.33
N PHE A 777 1.19 -6.14 -15.28
CA PHE A 777 1.00 -5.52 -16.59
C PHE A 777 -0.31 -6.03 -17.20
N GLU A 778 -1.12 -5.10 -17.69
CA GLU A 778 -2.37 -5.41 -18.36
C GLU A 778 -2.11 -6.07 -19.71
N ALA A 779 -3.08 -6.82 -20.23
CA ALA A 779 -2.91 -7.58 -21.48
C ALA A 779 -2.49 -6.73 -22.69
N GLN A 780 -2.74 -5.41 -22.67
CA GLN A 780 -2.40 -4.47 -23.73
C GLN A 780 -1.09 -3.69 -23.48
N ASP A 781 -0.40 -3.94 -22.36
CA ASP A 781 0.81 -3.21 -22.01
C ASP A 781 1.96 -3.59 -22.98
N PRO A 782 2.55 -2.63 -23.71
CA PRO A 782 3.61 -2.90 -24.68
C PRO A 782 4.86 -3.52 -24.04
N ARG A 783 5.07 -3.34 -22.73
CA ARG A 783 6.21 -3.90 -22.00
C ARG A 783 6.14 -5.43 -21.91
N LEU A 784 4.95 -6.03 -22.09
CA LEU A 784 4.80 -7.49 -22.16
C LEU A 784 5.62 -8.13 -23.29
N ALA A 785 5.89 -7.40 -24.38
CA ALA A 785 6.68 -7.89 -25.51
C ALA A 785 8.14 -8.22 -25.15
N TYR A 786 8.61 -7.75 -23.99
CA TYR A 786 9.97 -7.98 -23.49
C TYR A 786 10.04 -9.05 -22.40
N CYS A 787 8.92 -9.67 -22.02
CA CYS A 787 8.90 -10.78 -21.07
C CYS A 787 9.64 -12.00 -21.63
N PHE A 788 10.37 -12.70 -20.76
CA PHE A 788 11.04 -13.95 -21.10
C PHE A 788 10.92 -14.96 -19.96
N HIS A 789 11.01 -16.25 -20.32
CA HIS A 789 10.91 -17.34 -19.37
C HIS A 789 12.28 -17.61 -18.75
N THR A 790 12.37 -17.49 -17.43
CA THR A 790 13.55 -17.88 -16.63
C THR A 790 13.26 -19.15 -15.84
N ARG A 791 14.25 -20.04 -15.69
CA ARG A 791 14.10 -21.27 -14.90
C ARG A 791 13.76 -21.00 -13.43
N ASP A 792 14.43 -20.03 -12.81
CA ASP A 792 14.09 -19.56 -11.46
C ASP A 792 14.29 -18.03 -11.34
N PRO A 793 13.20 -17.24 -11.32
CA PRO A 793 13.31 -15.79 -11.18
C PRO A 793 13.80 -15.35 -9.79
N ARG A 794 13.78 -16.22 -8.77
CA ARG A 794 14.26 -15.91 -7.40
C ARG A 794 15.78 -15.73 -7.37
N SER A 795 16.50 -16.41 -8.26
CA SER A 795 17.97 -16.31 -8.39
C SER A 795 18.44 -14.91 -8.79
N LEU A 796 17.58 -14.12 -9.44
CA LEU A 796 17.87 -12.75 -9.88
C LEU A 796 17.83 -11.73 -8.72
N LEU A 797 17.16 -12.08 -7.61
CA LEU A 797 17.05 -11.25 -6.41
C LEU A 797 18.36 -11.19 -5.61
N MET A 798 19.22 -12.18 -5.81
CA MET A 798 20.44 -12.39 -5.04
C MET A 798 21.65 -11.63 -5.58
N LEU A 799 21.54 -11.06 -6.79
CA LEU A 799 22.56 -10.21 -7.38
C LEU A 799 22.59 -8.80 -6.76
N LEU A 800 21.66 -8.51 -5.86
CA LEU A 800 21.36 -7.15 -5.43
C LEU A 800 21.84 -6.75 -4.04
N GLU A 801 22.30 -7.69 -3.22
CA GLU A 801 22.57 -7.37 -1.82
C GLU A 801 23.88 -7.97 -1.33
N GLN A 802 24.96 -7.37 -1.81
CA GLN A 802 26.23 -7.38 -1.08
C GLN A 802 26.31 -6.08 -0.28
N THR A 803 25.90 -6.12 0.99
CA THR A 803 26.42 -5.22 2.03
C THR A 803 27.74 -5.83 2.51
N PRO A 804 28.92 -5.19 2.45
CA PRO A 804 29.28 -3.77 2.29
C PRO A 804 29.52 -3.36 0.81
N PRO A 805 29.90 -2.09 0.53
CA PRO A 805 30.36 -1.66 -0.80
C PRO A 805 31.28 -2.69 -1.43
N PHE A 806 31.14 -2.92 -2.75
CA PHE A 806 32.03 -3.83 -3.46
C PHE A 806 33.47 -3.46 -3.12
N THR A 807 34.26 -4.40 -2.61
CA THR A 807 35.67 -4.11 -2.30
C THR A 807 36.43 -3.73 -3.56
N LYS A 808 36.00 -4.26 -4.71
CA LYS A 808 36.49 -3.91 -6.04
C LYS A 808 35.35 -3.96 -7.07
N PRO A 809 35.38 -3.14 -8.14
CA PRO A 809 34.34 -3.14 -9.17
C PRO A 809 34.05 -4.53 -9.79
N GLU A 810 35.07 -5.38 -9.91
CA GLU A 810 34.97 -6.74 -10.43
C GLU A 810 34.19 -7.73 -9.53
N ASP A 811 33.94 -7.39 -8.27
CA ASP A 811 33.11 -8.20 -7.37
C ASP A 811 31.61 -8.09 -7.72
N ALA A 812 31.24 -7.11 -8.53
CA ALA A 812 29.89 -6.89 -8.98
C ALA A 812 29.56 -7.91 -10.10
N PRO A 813 28.58 -8.81 -9.91
CA PRO A 813 28.27 -9.82 -10.91
C PRO A 813 27.75 -9.18 -12.20
N ILE A 814 28.31 -9.60 -13.33
CA ILE A 814 27.95 -9.16 -14.68
C ILE A 814 27.62 -10.41 -15.50
N LEU A 815 26.43 -10.43 -16.09
CA LEU A 815 26.13 -11.43 -17.12
C LEU A 815 26.68 -10.92 -18.46
N GLN A 816 27.61 -11.68 -19.02
CA GLN A 816 28.20 -11.44 -20.33
C GLN A 816 27.25 -11.93 -21.44
N PRO A 817 27.39 -11.39 -22.67
CA PRO A 817 26.63 -11.88 -23.82
C PRO A 817 26.79 -13.40 -23.95
N ARG A 818 25.71 -14.10 -24.28
CA ARG A 818 25.62 -15.58 -24.41
C ARG A 818 25.63 -16.40 -23.12
N GLN A 819 25.77 -15.78 -21.94
CA GLN A 819 25.49 -16.44 -20.67
C GLN A 819 23.98 -16.64 -20.48
N THR A 820 23.58 -17.76 -19.87
CA THR A 820 22.17 -18.14 -19.67
C THR A 820 21.81 -18.17 -18.19
N ASP A 821 20.53 -18.42 -17.87
CA ASP A 821 20.05 -18.58 -16.49
C ASP A 821 20.75 -19.72 -15.71
N THR A 822 21.36 -20.69 -16.40
CA THR A 822 22.27 -21.67 -15.80
C THR A 822 23.51 -21.04 -15.14
N ASP A 823 24.01 -19.91 -15.65
CA ASP A 823 25.13 -19.19 -15.04
C ASP A 823 24.72 -18.50 -13.73
N LEU A 824 23.41 -18.19 -13.54
CA LEU A 824 22.88 -17.67 -12.28
C LEU A 824 23.05 -18.67 -11.14
N GLU A 825 22.95 -19.98 -11.40
CA GLU A 825 23.15 -21.02 -10.39
C GLU A 825 24.58 -20.98 -9.83
N LYS A 826 25.58 -20.66 -10.68
CA LYS A 826 26.97 -20.49 -10.25
C LYS A 826 27.10 -19.27 -9.32
N TYR A 827 26.48 -18.15 -9.68
CA TYR A 827 26.45 -16.96 -8.81
C TYR A 827 25.72 -17.22 -7.49
N MET A 828 24.66 -18.02 -7.50
CA MET A 828 23.92 -18.44 -6.31
C MET A 828 24.76 -19.27 -5.34
N ARG A 829 25.56 -20.22 -5.86
CA ARG A 829 26.51 -20.99 -5.04
C ARG A 829 27.56 -20.09 -4.39
N VAL A 830 28.13 -19.16 -5.18
CA VAL A 830 29.10 -18.17 -4.67
C VAL A 830 28.48 -17.27 -3.60
N PHE A 831 27.22 -16.84 -3.80
CA PHE A 831 26.49 -16.09 -2.79
C PHE A 831 26.34 -16.89 -1.50
N CYS A 832 25.84 -18.14 -1.57
CA CYS A 832 25.64 -18.96 -0.39
C CYS A 832 26.94 -19.18 0.37
N MET A 833 28.04 -19.43 -0.35
CA MET A 833 29.37 -19.59 0.23
C MET A 833 29.87 -18.33 0.97
N LYS A 834 29.55 -17.13 0.46
CA LYS A 834 30.01 -15.86 1.03
C LYS A 834 29.10 -15.32 2.15
N GLN A 835 27.79 -15.50 2.02
CA GLN A 835 26.80 -14.73 2.78
C GLN A 835 25.93 -15.58 3.71
N VAL A 836 25.89 -16.91 3.52
CA VAL A 836 25.13 -17.83 4.37
C VAL A 836 26.09 -18.49 5.35
N VAL A 837 25.95 -18.21 6.64
CA VAL A 837 26.82 -18.80 7.69
C VAL A 837 26.05 -19.86 8.45
N VAL A 838 26.53 -21.10 8.39
CA VAL A 838 25.93 -22.24 9.12
C VAL A 838 26.75 -22.54 10.37
N GLU A 839 26.18 -22.29 11.54
CA GLU A 839 26.80 -22.62 12.83
C GLU A 839 26.20 -23.93 13.37
N VAL A 840 26.83 -25.06 13.00
CA VAL A 840 26.36 -26.41 13.37
C VAL A 840 26.31 -26.60 14.89
N ALA A 841 27.32 -26.11 15.62
CA ALA A 841 27.41 -26.27 17.07
C ALA A 841 26.25 -25.63 17.85
N THR A 842 25.71 -24.51 17.35
CA THR A 842 24.63 -23.75 17.98
C THR A 842 23.29 -23.92 17.25
N LYS A 843 23.23 -24.80 16.24
CA LYS A 843 22.11 -24.94 15.30
C LYS A 843 21.56 -23.59 14.84
N THR A 844 22.44 -22.68 14.44
CA THR A 844 22.07 -21.32 14.03
C THR A 844 22.44 -21.10 12.57
N LEU A 845 21.51 -20.59 11.77
CA LEU A 845 21.74 -20.19 10.38
C LEU A 845 21.73 -18.66 10.31
N ARG A 846 22.83 -18.04 9.87
CA ARG A 846 22.91 -16.59 9.70
C ARG A 846 22.72 -16.20 8.25
N LEU A 847 21.76 -15.31 8.01
CA LEU A 847 21.33 -14.87 6.69
C LEU A 847 21.44 -13.34 6.55
N PRO A 848 21.65 -12.79 5.34
CA PRO A 848 21.51 -11.35 5.10
C PRO A 848 20.07 -10.87 5.36
N LYS A 849 19.92 -9.69 5.97
CA LYS A 849 18.61 -9.20 6.42
C LYS A 849 17.63 -8.91 5.29
N VAL A 850 18.10 -8.63 4.08
CA VAL A 850 17.24 -8.53 2.89
C VAL A 850 16.40 -9.75 2.58
N LEU A 851 16.92 -10.95 2.89
CA LEU A 851 16.15 -12.16 2.68
C LEU A 851 14.91 -12.19 3.58
N ARG A 852 14.91 -11.42 4.66
CA ARG A 852 13.72 -11.19 5.49
C ARG A 852 12.76 -10.19 4.85
N VAL A 853 13.27 -9.18 4.18
CA VAL A 853 12.46 -8.16 3.49
C VAL A 853 11.71 -8.77 2.32
N TYR A 854 12.39 -9.60 1.53
CA TYR A 854 11.82 -10.32 0.40
C TYR A 854 11.45 -11.76 0.73
N LEU A 855 11.22 -12.09 2.01
CA LEU A 855 10.91 -13.46 2.42
C LEU A 855 9.79 -14.07 1.56
N ASP A 856 8.77 -13.24 1.38
CA ASP A 856 7.61 -13.35 0.52
C ASP A 856 7.88 -13.72 -0.95
N ASP A 857 9.05 -13.39 -1.50
CA ASP A 857 9.45 -13.79 -2.86
C ASP A 857 9.97 -15.21 -2.95
N PHE A 858 10.47 -15.74 -1.83
CA PHE A 858 11.00 -17.11 -1.71
C PHE A 858 9.94 -18.08 -1.17
N GLY A 859 8.96 -17.57 -0.42
CA GLY A 859 7.84 -18.35 0.12
C GLY A 859 7.05 -17.63 1.23
N ALA A 860 6.03 -18.27 1.76
CA ALA A 860 5.22 -17.81 2.90
C ALA A 860 5.89 -18.05 4.27
N SER A 861 7.04 -18.73 4.30
CA SER A 861 7.77 -19.02 5.55
C SER A 861 9.28 -19.01 5.39
N GLU A 862 10.00 -18.76 6.49
CA GLU A 862 11.46 -18.86 6.53
C GLU A 862 11.96 -20.28 6.18
N SER A 863 11.16 -21.31 6.42
CA SER A 863 11.47 -22.69 6.04
C SER A 863 11.55 -22.87 4.52
N GLU A 864 10.71 -22.18 3.76
CA GLU A 864 10.73 -22.25 2.28
C GLU A 864 11.95 -21.52 1.71
N LEU A 865 12.30 -20.37 2.29
CA LEU A 865 13.56 -19.67 2.00
C LEU A 865 14.78 -20.57 2.27
N VAL A 866 14.84 -21.22 3.43
CA VAL A 866 15.96 -22.12 3.78
C VAL A 866 15.99 -23.34 2.87
N GLY A 867 14.83 -23.94 2.56
CA GLY A 867 14.73 -25.06 1.63
C GLY A 867 15.16 -24.69 0.21
N TRP A 868 14.91 -23.45 -0.22
CA TRP A 868 15.40 -22.92 -1.48
C TRP A 868 16.93 -22.70 -1.46
N LEU A 869 17.47 -22.03 -0.43
CA LEU A 869 18.92 -21.80 -0.28
C LEU A 869 19.71 -23.12 -0.21
N ALA A 870 19.16 -24.15 0.44
CA ALA A 870 19.80 -25.45 0.59
C ALA A 870 20.17 -26.11 -0.75
N GLN A 871 19.46 -25.78 -1.84
CA GLN A 871 19.73 -26.31 -3.19
C GLN A 871 21.07 -25.79 -3.76
N TYR A 872 21.57 -24.68 -3.24
CA TYR A 872 22.79 -24.00 -3.69
C TYR A 872 23.93 -24.08 -2.68
N MET A 873 23.76 -24.78 -1.56
CA MET A 873 24.77 -24.97 -0.54
C MET A 873 25.53 -26.28 -0.78
N ASP A 874 26.85 -26.20 -0.97
CA ASP A 874 27.66 -27.39 -1.22
C ASP A 874 27.77 -28.30 0.04
N GLN A 875 27.64 -27.73 1.24
CA GLN A 875 27.60 -28.47 2.51
C GLN A 875 26.34 -28.09 3.31
N CYS A 876 25.31 -28.91 3.19
CA CYS A 876 24.01 -28.70 3.85
C CYS A 876 23.77 -29.76 4.94
N PRO A 877 23.65 -29.37 6.23
CA PRO A 877 23.23 -30.29 7.29
C PRO A 877 21.86 -30.91 7.01
N ARG A 878 21.68 -32.21 7.30
CA ARG A 878 20.41 -32.91 7.06
C ARG A 878 19.23 -32.33 7.85
N ASP A 879 19.52 -31.68 8.98
CA ASP A 879 18.55 -31.06 9.87
C ASP A 879 18.52 -29.52 9.74
N LEU A 880 19.04 -28.94 8.65
CA LEU A 880 19.16 -27.48 8.46
C LEU A 880 17.84 -26.72 8.66
N LEU A 881 16.69 -27.31 8.28
CA LEU A 881 15.37 -26.70 8.47
C LEU A 881 14.98 -26.50 9.95
N GLN A 882 15.67 -27.17 10.88
CA GLN A 882 15.47 -27.03 12.32
C GLN A 882 16.37 -25.94 12.94
N TYR A 883 17.24 -25.31 12.14
CA TYR A 883 18.20 -24.33 12.65
C TYR A 883 17.47 -23.01 12.92
N ARG A 884 17.86 -22.35 14.01
CA ARG A 884 17.35 -21.02 14.33
C ARG A 884 17.95 -20.01 13.36
N ILE A 885 17.11 -19.28 12.66
CA ILE A 885 17.56 -18.23 11.74
C ILE A 885 17.91 -16.97 12.53
N ARG A 886 19.06 -16.38 12.22
CA ARG A 886 19.49 -15.08 12.71
C ARG A 886 19.89 -14.21 11.54
N TYR A 887 19.18 -13.11 11.34
CA TYR A 887 19.61 -12.12 10.36
C TYR A 887 20.79 -11.32 10.91
N LEU A 888 21.86 -11.17 10.14
CA LEU A 888 23.05 -10.40 10.52
C LEU A 888 22.67 -8.91 10.75
N TYR A 889 23.29 -8.24 11.73
CA TYR A 889 22.92 -6.90 12.20
C TYR A 889 22.93 -5.81 11.11
N GLY A 890 22.06 -4.81 11.29
CA GLY A 890 21.75 -3.72 10.35
C GLY A 890 20.34 -3.89 9.77
N ILE A 891 19.48 -2.85 9.85
CA ILE A 891 18.02 -2.84 9.60
C ILE A 891 17.22 -3.27 10.86
N ALA A 892 16.12 -2.59 11.21
CA ALA A 892 15.16 -2.94 12.28
C ALA A 892 13.81 -3.30 11.63
N VAL A 893 13.09 -4.29 12.18
CA VAL A 893 11.79 -4.74 11.62
C VAL A 893 10.67 -3.94 12.23
#